data_AF-Q071E3-F1
#
_entry.id   AF-Q071E3-F1
#
_cell.length_a   1.000
_cell.length_b   1.000
_cell.length_c   1.000
_cell.angle_alpha   90.00
_cell.angle_beta   90.00
_cell.angle_gamma   90.00
#
_symmetry.space_group_name_H-M   'P 1'
#
loop_
_entity.id
_entity.type
_entity.pdbx_description
1 polymer ?
#
loop_
_entity_poly.entity_id
_entity_poly.type
_entity_poly.pdbx_seq_one_letter_code
_entity_poly.pdbx_strand_id
1 'polypeptide(L)'
;MLSSDPASIGKILVSETVRTHFLAGLDRVARVIDGNPDYDAIIGHKLTSDFRDRFSPSAPIEDRRRSAISELQAAIRMSKQATYALPDVDILFLGRTENNLREFSFLLDVLGRIDRKFSHFNAVDLKFSKRRHSQADLDQLVEHLTPVMVDYIDSRATLGPELVYQLGQFAVHFIRYLFSLARSDSKHPFLAIVANDHSPNPVAFSLAMKTFNIRRLYVQHAEVSTSFPPLDFEFSILRNAVSRRIYEEIGPINGDAFIISRFPEPFRYPQCNRDELGKQSVVLYTTGRVDVDGLRLVFERLRTNPHVSSVHVKPHPNQAAVEWPRGLSALNDFPVFPHIAVVANSSVVIELLHRGIPVFQNFDFDPVEPDYYGFVRSGVAGSASMDALSGAFWNQFDFDEQWYSRYADLYAPPESASESDKARFLEKISPILGHRFRPRAGVAMKYPPPNPVRSPKTKLPSYGKAIVNIVAKISSRMVLETVKYIAYESPLKARQAIQELCVSGHTSSTAADPKKLPWLQASIGGARNPSEWLCSTLAIGIVDHEDAIKAIDQLYLSRHPVVFTLFDHVDDLEEHLAVYLWLSFKRFEVTGVALPYPLDGMIDAILDVPNRRFVRLTLEGLAFNACLRENRLDLLDLLFEKALRVRHETLSTTRRIALLRHLIRTGNIEKYEKARKEFWEAETPFHRLKIADVDNVFGTRHCGSTHEQTELAFENEAPSAIAAEFKANIKPVYTRLRHGMRFMDVRSNAEERKHFQQVVVDAIQEKKPLSMIRLSDGEGYAFAEHQEFFTLDDQLNRERHWWGIELETELRSSITARIRAAVDHADILGIPAIHRFVRDIHQKSTTFKASVQGRGLLQVLHYFSNRPSSALFGEEKMNVPLFRSHEAVREMLIASQHCVLVSSANISQLPDWMRGLTSMSHVTIPTHFRTSRNEKYHASDQPLPLVYEAINEEIRRKTSPGTLVLIAGGIVGKIFIGTAKEAGGVALDLGSVMDEWLEAGIHSLH
;
A
#
# COMPACT_ATOMS: atom_id res chain seq x y z
N MET A 1 -57.79 4.06 0.45
CA MET A 1 -57.17 3.30 -0.66
C MET A 1 -55.83 3.92 -1.03
N LEU A 2 -54.72 3.45 -0.45
CA LEU A 2 -53.36 3.69 -0.96
C LEU A 2 -52.51 2.49 -0.53
N SER A 3 -51.92 1.81 -1.51
CA SER A 3 -51.33 0.48 -1.38
C SER A 3 -50.03 0.48 -0.58
N SER A 4 -49.91 -0.50 0.31
CA SER A 4 -48.68 -0.95 0.96
C SER A 4 -47.92 -1.93 0.05
N ASP A 5 -47.68 -1.52 -1.19
CA ASP A 5 -46.97 -2.36 -2.16
C ASP A 5 -45.51 -1.88 -2.22
N PRO A 6 -44.52 -2.68 -1.80
CA PRO A 6 -43.11 -2.34 -1.98
C PRO A 6 -42.89 -2.16 -3.49
N ALA A 7 -42.74 -0.89 -3.92
CA ALA A 7 -42.50 -0.58 -5.32
C ALA A 7 -41.39 -1.49 -5.84
N SER A 8 -41.69 -2.30 -6.86
CA SER A 8 -40.68 -3.13 -7.51
C SER A 8 -39.51 -2.24 -7.88
N ILE A 9 -38.29 -2.71 -7.67
CA ILE A 9 -37.04 -1.98 -7.95
C ILE A 9 -37.12 -1.29 -9.33
N GLY A 10 -37.72 -1.94 -10.32
CA GLY A 10 -38.01 -1.37 -11.64
C GLY A 10 -38.73 -0.01 -11.63
N LYS A 11 -39.75 0.21 -10.77
CA LYS A 11 -40.47 1.50 -10.69
C LYS A 11 -39.58 2.66 -10.20
N ILE A 12 -38.62 2.39 -9.31
CA ILE A 12 -37.69 3.41 -8.82
C ILE A 12 -36.67 3.76 -9.90
N LEU A 13 -36.15 2.74 -10.60
CA LEU A 13 -35.14 2.90 -11.64
C LEU A 13 -35.63 3.72 -12.84
N VAL A 14 -36.90 3.58 -13.21
CA VAL A 14 -37.53 4.35 -14.31
C VAL A 14 -38.27 5.61 -13.84
N SER A 15 -37.96 6.11 -12.65
CA SER A 15 -38.60 7.32 -12.14
C SER A 15 -38.09 8.60 -12.83
N GLU A 16 -38.95 9.61 -12.90
CA GLU A 16 -38.58 10.94 -13.39
C GLU A 16 -37.50 11.60 -12.52
N THR A 17 -37.49 11.29 -11.22
CA THR A 17 -36.48 11.77 -10.28
C THR A 17 -35.08 11.26 -10.62
N VAL A 18 -34.95 9.97 -10.97
CA VAL A 18 -33.68 9.39 -11.44
C VAL A 18 -33.19 10.11 -12.68
N ARG A 19 -34.08 10.34 -13.65
CA ARG A 19 -33.78 11.05 -14.90
C ARG A 19 -33.27 12.47 -14.64
N THR A 20 -33.99 13.21 -13.80
CA THR A 20 -33.67 14.59 -13.42
C THR A 20 -32.31 14.68 -12.71
N HIS A 21 -32.06 13.81 -11.72
CA HIS A 21 -30.79 13.82 -10.99
C HIS A 21 -29.62 13.31 -11.83
N PHE A 22 -29.84 12.38 -12.76
CA PHE A 22 -28.81 11.95 -13.69
C PHE A 22 -28.37 13.11 -14.58
N LEU A 23 -29.32 13.83 -15.19
CA LEU A 23 -29.04 15.03 -15.99
C LEU A 23 -28.30 16.11 -15.19
N ALA A 24 -28.76 16.40 -13.96
CA ALA A 24 -28.11 17.35 -13.09
C ALA A 24 -26.65 16.97 -12.77
N GLY A 25 -26.33 15.67 -12.73
CA GLY A 25 -24.96 15.21 -12.51
C GLY A 25 -24.08 15.33 -13.74
N LEU A 26 -24.63 15.11 -14.95
CA LEU A 26 -23.92 15.39 -16.20
C LEU A 26 -23.54 16.88 -16.29
N ASP A 27 -24.47 17.77 -15.97
CA ASP A 27 -24.26 19.23 -15.98
C ASP A 27 -23.16 19.66 -15.00
N ARG A 28 -23.19 19.15 -13.76
CA ARG A 28 -22.18 19.49 -12.75
C ARG A 28 -20.77 19.07 -13.13
N VAL A 29 -20.64 17.87 -13.67
CA VAL A 29 -19.33 17.35 -14.09
C VAL A 29 -18.83 18.13 -15.31
N ALA A 30 -19.71 18.45 -16.26
CA ALA A 30 -19.34 19.22 -17.44
C ALA A 30 -18.93 20.65 -17.08
N ARG A 31 -19.65 21.34 -16.20
CA ARG A 31 -19.38 22.75 -15.85
C ARG A 31 -17.93 23.01 -15.41
N VAL A 32 -17.35 22.09 -14.64
CA VAL A 32 -15.96 22.19 -14.16
C VAL A 32 -14.96 21.98 -15.29
N ILE A 33 -15.31 21.13 -16.26
CA ILE A 33 -14.49 20.84 -17.44
C ILE A 33 -14.59 22.00 -18.44
N ASP A 34 -15.80 22.49 -18.72
CA ASP A 34 -16.05 23.62 -19.60
C ASP A 34 -15.40 24.91 -19.08
N GLY A 35 -15.38 25.09 -17.75
CA GLY A 35 -14.74 26.21 -17.08
C GLY A 35 -13.23 26.08 -16.93
N ASN A 36 -12.61 25.04 -17.51
CA ASN A 36 -11.17 24.83 -17.48
C ASN A 36 -10.65 24.41 -18.87
N PRO A 37 -10.19 25.34 -19.70
CA PRO A 37 -9.77 25.05 -21.08
C PRO A 37 -8.64 24.02 -21.17
N ASP A 38 -7.83 23.87 -20.12
CA ASP A 38 -6.72 22.92 -20.04
C ASP A 38 -7.06 21.65 -19.26
N TYR A 39 -8.35 21.31 -19.11
CA TYR A 39 -8.76 20.12 -18.38
C TYR A 39 -8.25 18.82 -19.03
N ASP A 40 -8.06 18.79 -20.36
CA ASP A 40 -7.41 17.66 -21.05
C ASP A 40 -5.97 17.49 -20.58
N ALA A 41 -5.24 18.58 -20.29
CA ALA A 41 -3.94 18.46 -19.67
C ALA A 41 -4.10 17.63 -18.39
N ILE A 42 -4.97 18.02 -17.46
CA ILE A 42 -5.20 17.38 -16.14
C ILE A 42 -5.46 15.88 -16.23
N ILE A 43 -6.22 15.41 -17.21
CA ILE A 43 -6.60 13.99 -17.31
C ILE A 43 -6.02 13.22 -18.49
N GLY A 44 -5.24 13.86 -19.35
CA GLY A 44 -4.74 13.29 -20.60
C GLY A 44 -3.98 11.97 -20.39
N HIS A 45 -3.21 11.83 -19.30
CA HIS A 45 -2.51 10.58 -18.98
C HIS A 45 -3.43 9.36 -18.76
N LYS A 46 -4.75 9.58 -18.56
CA LYS A 46 -5.76 8.52 -18.40
C LYS A 46 -6.47 8.15 -19.70
N LEU A 47 -6.24 8.89 -20.77
CA LEU A 47 -6.90 8.72 -22.07
C LEU A 47 -5.94 8.04 -23.06
N THR A 48 -6.39 6.98 -23.73
CA THR A 48 -5.61 6.32 -24.79
C THR A 48 -5.57 7.17 -26.06
N SER A 49 -4.57 6.96 -26.92
CA SER A 49 -4.48 7.60 -28.24
C SER A 49 -5.76 7.42 -29.05
N ASP A 50 -6.26 6.19 -29.14
CA ASP A 50 -7.47 5.85 -29.88
C ASP A 50 -8.72 6.53 -29.33
N PHE A 51 -8.77 6.77 -28.01
CA PHE A 51 -9.87 7.50 -27.41
C PHE A 51 -9.80 8.98 -27.79
N ARG A 52 -8.61 9.59 -27.77
CA ARG A 52 -8.42 10.99 -28.17
C ARG A 52 -8.73 11.22 -29.65
N ASP A 53 -8.28 10.34 -30.53
CA ASP A 53 -8.46 10.48 -31.97
C ASP A 53 -9.95 10.51 -32.36
N ARG A 54 -10.78 9.71 -31.69
CA ARG A 54 -12.24 9.68 -31.92
C ARG A 54 -12.96 10.97 -31.51
N PHE A 55 -12.38 11.77 -30.62
CA PHE A 55 -12.91 13.05 -30.18
C PHE A 55 -12.04 14.24 -30.63
N SER A 56 -11.16 14.01 -31.61
CA SER A 56 -10.32 15.06 -32.19
C SER A 56 -11.17 16.19 -32.76
N PRO A 57 -10.72 17.46 -32.66
CA PRO A 57 -11.37 18.59 -33.34
C PRO A 57 -11.53 18.40 -34.85
N SER A 58 -10.70 17.55 -35.47
CA SER A 58 -10.78 17.21 -36.90
C SER A 58 -11.96 16.29 -37.27
N ALA A 59 -12.59 15.62 -36.29
CA ALA A 59 -13.74 14.75 -36.52
C ALA A 59 -15.05 15.56 -36.57
N PRO A 60 -15.98 15.24 -37.50
CA PRO A 60 -17.30 15.86 -37.53
C PRO A 60 -18.02 15.78 -36.18
N ILE A 61 -18.70 16.86 -35.77
CA ILE A 61 -19.40 16.91 -34.46
C ILE A 61 -20.45 15.80 -34.34
N GLU A 62 -21.12 15.43 -35.43
CA GLU A 62 -22.10 14.34 -35.48
C GLU A 62 -21.47 12.97 -35.18
N ASP A 63 -20.26 12.71 -35.68
CA ASP A 63 -19.55 11.47 -35.39
C ASP A 63 -19.09 11.45 -33.92
N ARG A 64 -18.62 12.60 -33.41
CA ARG A 64 -18.26 12.76 -31.99
C ARG A 64 -19.46 12.56 -31.07
N ARG A 65 -20.65 13.08 -31.40
CA ARG A 65 -21.90 12.85 -30.66
C ARG A 65 -22.27 11.37 -30.63
N ARG A 66 -22.24 10.70 -31.79
CA ARG A 66 -22.52 9.27 -31.90
C ARG A 66 -21.53 8.43 -31.08
N SER A 67 -20.24 8.75 -31.15
CA SER A 67 -19.20 8.11 -30.35
C SER A 67 -19.39 8.37 -28.85
N ALA A 68 -19.73 9.60 -28.44
CA ALA A 68 -19.96 9.93 -27.03
C ALA A 68 -21.12 9.14 -26.43
N ILE A 69 -22.26 9.05 -27.14
CA ILE A 69 -23.42 8.26 -26.69
C ILE A 69 -23.04 6.78 -26.60
N SER A 70 -22.34 6.25 -27.61
CA SER A 70 -21.88 4.86 -27.61
C SER A 70 -20.95 4.55 -26.44
N GLU A 71 -20.01 5.45 -26.14
CA GLU A 71 -19.08 5.33 -25.02
C GLU A 71 -19.77 5.41 -23.66
N LEU A 72 -20.73 6.33 -23.48
CA LEU A 72 -21.52 6.42 -22.25
C LEU A 72 -22.32 5.13 -22.01
N GLN A 73 -23.02 4.64 -23.03
CA GLN A 73 -23.77 3.38 -22.95
C GLN A 73 -22.85 2.19 -22.68
N ALA A 74 -21.70 2.13 -23.36
CA ALA A 74 -20.70 1.08 -23.16
C ALA A 74 -20.14 1.12 -21.73
N ALA A 75 -19.77 2.29 -21.21
CA ALA A 75 -19.27 2.47 -19.85
C ALA A 75 -20.28 1.95 -18.81
N ILE A 76 -21.56 2.32 -18.97
CA ILE A 76 -22.65 1.85 -18.10
C ILE A 76 -22.77 0.32 -18.14
N ARG A 77 -22.80 -0.28 -19.33
CA ARG A 77 -22.91 -1.75 -19.51
C ARG A 77 -21.69 -2.49 -18.99
N MET A 78 -20.49 -1.91 -19.14
CA MET A 78 -19.23 -2.46 -18.64
C MET A 78 -19.08 -2.37 -17.11
N SER A 79 -20.02 -1.74 -16.39
CA SER A 79 -19.96 -1.60 -14.92
C SER A 79 -20.03 -2.92 -14.14
N LYS A 80 -20.18 -4.07 -14.83
CA LYS A 80 -20.19 -5.47 -14.34
C LYS A 80 -21.32 -5.79 -13.36
N GLN A 81 -22.43 -5.06 -13.43
CA GLN A 81 -23.57 -5.19 -12.49
C GLN A 81 -23.14 -5.14 -11.01
N ALA A 82 -22.08 -4.39 -10.71
CA ALA A 82 -21.53 -4.32 -9.36
C ALA A 82 -22.40 -3.40 -8.50
N THR A 83 -22.71 -3.81 -7.28
CA THR A 83 -23.32 -2.95 -6.26
C THR A 83 -22.38 -2.81 -5.07
N TYR A 84 -22.52 -1.73 -4.32
CA TYR A 84 -21.85 -1.55 -3.04
C TYR A 84 -22.67 -2.21 -1.94
N ALA A 85 -21.99 -2.93 -1.04
CA ALA A 85 -22.61 -3.39 0.20
C ALA A 85 -22.60 -2.22 1.21
N LEU A 86 -23.68 -1.44 1.23
CA LEU A 86 -23.80 -0.30 2.15
C LEU A 86 -23.84 -0.79 3.60
N PRO A 87 -22.95 -0.28 4.49
CA PRO A 87 -22.90 -0.69 5.87
C PRO A 87 -24.04 -0.06 6.65
N ASP A 88 -24.35 -0.68 7.78
CA ASP A 88 -25.32 -0.17 8.74
C ASP A 88 -24.70 0.97 9.58
N VAL A 89 -24.49 2.14 8.97
CA VAL A 89 -24.00 3.36 9.66
C VAL A 89 -24.92 4.58 9.61
N ASP A 90 -24.82 5.45 10.62
CA ASP A 90 -25.60 6.69 10.73
C ASP A 90 -25.10 7.75 9.73
N ILE A 91 -23.78 7.83 9.57
CA ILE A 91 -23.10 8.77 8.68
C ILE A 91 -22.26 8.02 7.64
N LEU A 92 -22.45 8.32 6.37
CA LEU A 92 -21.65 7.75 5.28
C LEU A 92 -20.84 8.85 4.59
N PHE A 93 -19.53 8.85 4.82
CA PHE A 93 -18.59 9.76 4.17
C PHE A 93 -18.21 9.26 2.77
N LEU A 94 -17.82 10.15 1.86
CA LEU A 94 -17.13 9.78 0.62
C LEU A 94 -15.99 10.76 0.33
N GLY A 95 -14.76 10.28 0.53
CA GLY A 95 -13.54 11.03 0.24
C GLY A 95 -12.30 10.15 0.35
N ARG A 96 -11.32 10.36 -0.52
CA ARG A 96 -10.11 9.51 -0.61
C ARG A 96 -8.83 10.25 -0.28
N THR A 97 -8.76 11.56 -0.58
CA THR A 97 -7.52 12.33 -0.42
C THR A 97 -7.28 12.67 1.05
N GLU A 98 -6.02 12.93 1.42
CA GLU A 98 -5.68 13.37 2.78
C GLU A 98 -6.45 14.62 3.21
N ASN A 99 -6.66 15.56 2.29
CA ASN A 99 -7.49 16.75 2.55
C ASN A 99 -8.93 16.36 2.88
N ASN A 100 -9.54 15.40 2.16
CA ASN A 100 -10.89 14.93 2.50
C ASN A 100 -10.92 14.29 3.90
N LEU A 101 -9.95 13.45 4.22
CA LEU A 101 -9.89 12.76 5.51
C LEU A 101 -9.66 13.74 6.68
N ARG A 102 -8.89 14.81 6.44
CA ARG A 102 -8.70 15.91 7.39
C ARG A 102 -10.00 16.63 7.67
N GLU A 103 -10.77 16.96 6.63
CA GLU A 103 -12.08 17.60 6.78
C GLU A 103 -13.11 16.69 7.47
N PHE A 104 -13.05 15.38 7.23
CA PHE A 104 -13.90 14.43 7.95
C PHE A 104 -13.54 14.34 9.43
N SER A 105 -12.25 14.35 9.76
CA SER A 105 -11.77 14.36 11.15
C SER A 105 -12.23 15.65 11.86
N PHE A 106 -12.03 16.80 11.21
CA PHE A 106 -12.53 18.08 11.70
C PHE A 106 -14.05 18.05 11.97
N LEU A 107 -14.84 17.51 11.03
CA LEU A 107 -16.28 17.42 11.23
C LEU A 107 -16.65 16.48 12.39
N LEU A 108 -15.96 15.35 12.52
CA LEU A 108 -16.16 14.43 13.65
C LEU A 108 -15.86 15.11 14.98
N ASP A 109 -14.82 15.95 15.06
CA ASP A 109 -14.51 16.75 16.25
C ASP A 109 -15.63 17.75 16.59
N VAL A 110 -16.19 18.43 15.57
CA VAL A 110 -17.34 19.32 15.75
C VAL A 110 -18.56 18.53 16.27
N LEU A 111 -18.86 17.39 15.64
CA LEU A 111 -19.98 16.52 16.01
C LEU A 111 -19.77 15.82 17.37
N GLY A 112 -18.53 15.69 17.85
CA GLY A 112 -18.20 15.14 19.17
C GLY A 112 -18.80 15.94 20.34
N ARG A 113 -19.27 17.16 20.09
CA ARG A 113 -20.02 17.97 21.07
C ARG A 113 -21.47 17.51 21.27
N ILE A 114 -21.98 16.61 20.43
CA ILE A 114 -23.31 16.01 20.58
C ILE A 114 -23.20 14.90 21.64
N ASP A 115 -24.04 14.94 22.67
CA ASP A 115 -24.10 13.93 23.75
C ASP A 115 -24.75 12.61 23.27
N ARG A 116 -24.21 12.03 22.20
CA ARG A 116 -24.61 10.74 21.63
C ARG A 116 -23.52 10.17 20.74
N LYS A 117 -23.30 8.86 20.86
CA LYS A 117 -22.47 8.10 19.92
C LYS A 117 -23.24 7.83 18.62
N PHE A 118 -22.60 8.07 17.48
CA PHE A 118 -23.09 7.73 16.16
C PHE A 118 -22.04 6.87 15.43
N SER A 119 -22.52 6.00 14.56
CA SER A 119 -21.70 5.13 13.72
C SER A 119 -21.41 5.81 12.39
N HIS A 120 -20.20 5.64 11.86
CA HIS A 120 -19.83 6.19 10.56
C HIS A 120 -18.95 5.26 9.75
N PHE A 121 -18.94 5.45 8.43
CA PHE A 121 -18.09 4.68 7.51
C PHE A 121 -17.68 5.55 6.32
N ASN A 122 -16.53 5.26 5.69
CA ASN A 122 -16.13 5.91 4.45
C ASN A 122 -16.47 5.01 3.26
N ALA A 123 -17.27 5.53 2.33
CA ALA A 123 -17.77 4.84 1.16
C ALA A 123 -16.64 4.38 0.21
N VAL A 124 -15.44 4.95 0.30
CA VAL A 124 -14.27 4.49 -0.46
C VAL A 124 -13.87 3.05 -0.09
N ASP A 125 -14.16 2.62 1.13
CA ASP A 125 -13.82 1.29 1.65
C ASP A 125 -14.94 0.25 1.41
N LEU A 126 -15.99 0.64 0.68
CA LEU A 126 -17.10 -0.26 0.34
C LEU A 126 -16.60 -1.40 -0.55
N LYS A 127 -16.94 -2.62 -0.13
CA LYS A 127 -16.67 -3.82 -0.92
C LYS A 127 -17.71 -3.95 -2.03
N PHE A 128 -17.25 -4.32 -3.22
CA PHE A 128 -18.13 -4.73 -4.29
C PHE A 128 -18.85 -6.02 -3.92
N SER A 129 -20.18 -6.00 -4.02
CA SER A 129 -21.01 -7.20 -4.06
C SER A 129 -21.25 -7.53 -5.53
N LYS A 130 -20.67 -8.63 -6.02
CA LYS A 130 -20.90 -9.10 -7.40
C LYS A 130 -22.37 -9.52 -7.58
N ARG A 131 -22.96 -9.13 -8.72
CA ARG A 131 -24.24 -9.59 -9.29
C ARG A 131 -25.43 -9.65 -8.32
N ARG A 132 -26.04 -8.49 -8.04
CA ARG A 132 -27.32 -8.43 -7.27
C ARG A 132 -28.48 -7.71 -7.99
N HIS A 133 -28.29 -7.19 -9.19
CA HIS A 133 -29.38 -6.69 -10.04
C HIS A 133 -29.38 -7.43 -11.38
N SER A 134 -30.54 -7.57 -12.01
CA SER A 134 -30.68 -8.32 -13.25
C SER A 134 -30.15 -7.52 -14.44
N GLN A 135 -29.77 -8.20 -15.52
CA GLN A 135 -29.42 -7.51 -16.78
C GLN A 135 -30.62 -6.74 -17.33
N ALA A 136 -31.84 -7.27 -17.14
CA ALA A 136 -33.07 -6.61 -17.56
C ALA A 136 -33.29 -5.26 -16.85
N ASP A 137 -33.03 -5.18 -15.53
CA ASP A 137 -33.13 -3.91 -14.79
C ASP A 137 -32.10 -2.87 -15.29
N LEU A 138 -30.90 -3.33 -15.66
CA LEU A 138 -29.86 -2.47 -16.22
C LEU A 138 -30.25 -1.99 -17.63
N ASP A 139 -30.75 -2.87 -18.48
CA ASP A 139 -31.18 -2.53 -19.83
C ASP A 139 -32.37 -1.55 -19.79
N GLN A 140 -33.34 -1.77 -18.90
CA GLN A 140 -34.46 -0.86 -18.69
C GLN A 140 -34.01 0.53 -18.22
N LEU A 141 -33.05 0.59 -17.28
CA LEU A 141 -32.48 1.86 -16.84
C LEU A 141 -31.70 2.57 -17.96
N VAL A 142 -30.92 1.82 -18.75
CA VAL A 142 -30.18 2.39 -19.90
C VAL A 142 -31.15 2.93 -20.94
N GLU A 143 -32.22 2.21 -21.25
CA GLU A 143 -33.28 2.67 -22.17
C GLU A 143 -33.92 3.96 -21.64
N HIS A 144 -34.23 4.02 -20.34
CA HIS A 144 -34.83 5.20 -19.70
C HIS A 144 -33.90 6.42 -19.69
N LEU A 145 -32.58 6.23 -19.51
CA LEU A 145 -31.60 7.31 -19.47
C LEU A 145 -31.08 7.72 -20.85
N THR A 146 -31.25 6.87 -21.88
CA THR A 146 -30.72 7.13 -23.22
C THR A 146 -31.25 8.43 -23.84
N PRO A 147 -32.56 8.74 -23.83
CA PRO A 147 -33.07 10.00 -24.36
C PRO A 147 -32.39 11.22 -23.72
N VAL A 148 -32.16 11.19 -22.41
CA VAL A 148 -31.50 12.29 -21.69
C VAL A 148 -30.01 12.40 -22.05
N MET A 149 -29.32 11.28 -22.23
CA MET A 149 -27.94 11.31 -22.71
C MET A 149 -27.86 11.89 -24.13
N VAL A 150 -28.79 11.51 -25.01
CA VAL A 150 -28.86 12.02 -26.38
C VAL A 150 -29.14 13.52 -26.37
N ASP A 151 -30.22 13.96 -25.73
CA ASP A 151 -30.60 15.37 -25.66
C ASP A 151 -29.47 16.24 -25.07
N TYR A 152 -28.81 15.75 -24.01
CA TYR A 152 -27.70 16.45 -23.39
C TYR A 152 -26.49 16.56 -24.33
N ILE A 153 -26.08 15.47 -24.96
CA ILE A 153 -24.94 15.44 -25.90
C ILE A 153 -25.22 16.27 -27.15
N ASP A 154 -26.44 16.21 -27.68
CA ASP A 154 -26.86 16.98 -28.85
C ASP A 154 -26.93 18.49 -28.57
N SER A 155 -27.27 18.88 -27.34
CA SER A 155 -27.26 20.28 -26.92
C SER A 155 -25.86 20.91 -26.85
N ARG A 156 -24.79 20.09 -26.84
CA ARG A 156 -23.42 20.60 -26.68
C ARG A 156 -22.82 21.06 -28.01
N ALA A 157 -22.18 22.22 -27.96
CA ALA A 157 -21.41 22.78 -29.08
C ALA A 157 -20.02 22.13 -29.22
N THR A 158 -19.44 21.69 -28.09
CA THR A 158 -18.11 21.08 -28.03
C THR A 158 -18.15 19.77 -27.24
N LEU A 159 -17.37 18.79 -27.72
CA LEU A 159 -17.20 17.48 -27.12
C LEU A 159 -15.73 17.07 -27.25
N GLY A 160 -14.97 17.23 -26.16
CA GLY A 160 -13.61 16.72 -26.03
C GLY A 160 -13.58 15.35 -25.34
N PRO A 161 -12.47 14.60 -25.50
CA PRO A 161 -12.32 13.29 -24.89
C PRO A 161 -12.38 13.35 -23.35
N GLU A 162 -11.87 14.41 -22.75
CA GLU A 162 -11.88 14.64 -21.31
C GLU A 162 -13.29 14.73 -20.72
N LEU A 163 -14.20 15.44 -21.42
CA LEU A 163 -15.60 15.55 -21.04
C LEU A 163 -16.28 14.17 -21.08
N VAL A 164 -16.21 13.49 -22.23
CA VAL A 164 -16.89 12.20 -22.42
C VAL A 164 -16.43 11.16 -21.41
N TYR A 165 -15.12 11.09 -21.14
CA TYR A 165 -14.56 10.18 -20.16
C TYR A 165 -15.13 10.44 -18.75
N GLN A 166 -15.17 11.70 -18.31
CA GLN A 166 -15.63 12.06 -16.98
C GLN A 166 -17.14 11.86 -16.81
N LEU A 167 -17.94 12.17 -17.84
CA LEU A 167 -19.36 11.86 -17.87
C LEU A 167 -19.59 10.34 -17.76
N GLY A 168 -18.77 9.53 -18.43
CA GLY A 168 -18.79 8.07 -18.29
C GLY A 168 -18.48 7.58 -16.88
N GLN A 169 -17.46 8.17 -16.22
CA GLN A 169 -17.15 7.84 -14.82
C GLN A 169 -18.32 8.19 -13.89
N PHE A 170 -18.92 9.37 -14.06
CA PHE A 170 -20.10 9.77 -13.30
C PHE A 170 -21.24 8.77 -13.49
N ALA A 171 -21.58 8.44 -14.74
CA ALA A 171 -22.69 7.55 -15.05
C ALA A 171 -22.53 6.17 -14.41
N VAL A 172 -21.33 5.59 -14.50
CA VAL A 172 -21.00 4.31 -13.87
C VAL A 172 -21.17 4.37 -12.36
N HIS A 173 -20.64 5.40 -11.70
CA HIS A 173 -20.75 5.53 -10.25
C HIS A 173 -22.19 5.78 -9.80
N PHE A 174 -22.93 6.64 -10.51
CA PHE A 174 -24.30 6.98 -10.17
C PHE A 174 -25.21 5.75 -10.21
N ILE A 175 -25.10 4.96 -11.28
CA ILE A 175 -25.87 3.73 -11.46
C ILE A 175 -25.52 2.71 -10.37
N ARG A 176 -24.23 2.57 -10.02
CA ARG A 176 -23.82 1.68 -8.93
C ARG A 176 -24.46 2.08 -7.60
N TYR A 177 -24.45 3.36 -7.23
CA TYR A 177 -25.10 3.81 -6.00
C TYR A 177 -26.61 3.67 -6.06
N LEU A 178 -27.23 3.99 -7.20
CA LEU A 178 -28.67 3.82 -7.44
C LEU A 178 -29.11 2.37 -7.18
N PHE A 179 -28.44 1.40 -7.80
CA PHE A 179 -28.72 -0.02 -7.54
C PHE A 179 -28.39 -0.46 -6.12
N SER A 180 -27.38 0.15 -5.47
CA SER A 180 -27.03 -0.18 -4.09
C SER A 180 -28.08 0.31 -3.08
N LEU A 181 -28.66 1.48 -3.35
CA LEU A 181 -29.68 2.11 -2.51
C LEU A 181 -31.08 1.54 -2.79
N ALA A 182 -31.36 1.09 -4.02
CA ALA A 182 -32.65 0.51 -4.41
C ALA A 182 -32.92 -0.88 -3.81
N ARG A 183 -31.89 -1.56 -3.29
CA ARG A 183 -32.04 -2.89 -2.72
C ARG A 183 -32.93 -2.86 -1.47
N SER A 184 -33.76 -3.88 -1.32
CA SER A 184 -34.64 -4.06 -0.17
C SER A 184 -33.89 -4.28 1.14
N ASP A 185 -32.68 -4.84 1.08
CA ASP A 185 -31.78 -5.04 2.23
C ASP A 185 -30.92 -3.81 2.55
N SER A 186 -31.03 -2.74 1.76
CA SER A 186 -30.24 -1.52 1.92
C SER A 186 -30.76 -0.72 3.11
N LYS A 187 -29.87 -0.43 4.07
CA LYS A 187 -30.12 0.47 5.18
C LYS A 187 -29.51 1.82 4.84
N HIS A 188 -30.35 2.83 4.67
CA HIS A 188 -29.89 4.15 4.27
C HIS A 188 -29.28 4.89 5.47
N PRO A 189 -28.15 5.61 5.30
CA PRO A 189 -27.62 6.47 6.36
C PRO A 189 -28.58 7.63 6.62
N PHE A 190 -28.46 8.25 7.80
CA PHE A 190 -29.19 9.49 8.10
C PHE A 190 -28.57 10.69 7.38
N LEU A 191 -27.25 10.66 7.19
CA LEU A 191 -26.48 11.73 6.60
C LEU A 191 -25.40 11.18 5.67
N ALA A 192 -25.36 11.65 4.43
CA ALA A 192 -24.30 11.37 3.48
C ALA A 192 -23.37 12.58 3.36
N ILE A 193 -22.06 12.39 3.45
CA ILE A 193 -21.11 13.50 3.55
C ILE A 193 -20.09 13.42 2.44
N VAL A 194 -19.92 14.51 1.70
CA VAL A 194 -18.88 14.64 0.66
C VAL A 194 -17.99 15.83 0.97
N ALA A 195 -16.70 15.67 0.71
CA ALA A 195 -15.75 16.78 0.82
C ALA A 195 -15.45 17.44 -0.54
N ASN A 196 -15.81 16.80 -1.64
CA ASN A 196 -15.63 17.28 -3.01
C ASN A 196 -16.99 17.29 -3.72
N ASP A 197 -17.34 18.38 -4.38
CA ASP A 197 -18.66 18.66 -4.96
C ASP A 197 -18.70 18.59 -6.48
N HIS A 198 -17.56 18.41 -7.15
CA HIS A 198 -17.43 18.52 -8.60
C HIS A 198 -16.88 17.25 -9.28
N SER A 199 -16.13 16.42 -8.56
CA SER A 199 -15.56 15.20 -9.14
C SER A 199 -16.65 14.14 -9.43
N PRO A 200 -16.50 13.31 -10.48
CA PRO A 200 -17.59 12.43 -10.94
C PRO A 200 -18.15 11.49 -9.87
N ASN A 201 -17.28 10.84 -9.09
CA ASN A 201 -17.73 9.87 -8.06
C ASN A 201 -18.44 10.57 -6.87
N PRO A 202 -17.90 11.65 -6.26
CA PRO A 202 -18.63 12.44 -5.28
C PRO A 202 -19.97 13.01 -5.77
N VAL A 203 -20.02 13.54 -6.99
CA VAL A 203 -21.27 14.02 -7.61
C VAL A 203 -22.28 12.88 -7.75
N ALA A 204 -21.85 11.74 -8.29
CA ALA A 204 -22.67 10.53 -8.42
C ALA A 204 -23.23 10.05 -7.07
N PHE A 205 -22.39 10.00 -6.04
CA PHE A 205 -22.81 9.61 -4.69
C PHE A 205 -23.83 10.59 -4.12
N SER A 206 -23.55 11.90 -4.18
CA SER A 206 -24.44 12.95 -3.69
C SER A 206 -25.81 12.86 -4.35
N LEU A 207 -25.88 12.80 -5.68
CA LEU A 207 -27.14 12.76 -6.40
C LEU A 207 -27.89 11.44 -6.25
N ALA A 208 -27.18 10.32 -6.09
CA ALA A 208 -27.82 9.05 -5.74
C ALA A 208 -28.47 9.14 -4.35
N MET A 209 -27.79 9.72 -3.36
CA MET A 209 -28.36 9.93 -2.02
C MET A 209 -29.59 10.84 -2.07
N LYS A 210 -29.52 11.93 -2.85
CA LYS A 210 -30.65 12.85 -3.10
C LYS A 210 -31.87 12.13 -3.68
N THR A 211 -31.63 11.22 -4.63
CA THR A 211 -32.70 10.40 -5.25
C THR A 211 -33.49 9.57 -4.23
N PHE A 212 -32.86 9.14 -3.14
CA PHE A 212 -33.51 8.40 -2.06
C PHE A 212 -33.91 9.27 -0.86
N ASN A 213 -33.91 10.60 -1.01
CA ASN A 213 -34.22 11.56 0.06
C ASN A 213 -33.31 11.41 1.29
N ILE A 214 -32.06 10.97 1.10
CA ILE A 214 -31.05 10.93 2.14
C ILE A 214 -30.42 12.33 2.22
N ARG A 215 -30.37 12.90 3.44
CA ARG A 215 -29.81 14.23 3.66
C ARG A 215 -28.32 14.23 3.36
N ARG A 216 -27.83 15.29 2.74
CA ARG A 216 -26.45 15.42 2.29
C ARG A 216 -25.81 16.62 2.95
N LEU A 217 -24.53 16.45 3.28
CA LEU A 217 -23.69 17.48 3.84
C LEU A 217 -22.43 17.64 2.99
N TYR A 218 -22.16 18.88 2.57
CA TYR A 218 -20.89 19.23 1.94
C TYR A 218 -19.93 19.84 2.97
N VAL A 219 -18.70 19.32 3.05
CA VAL A 219 -17.61 19.92 3.84
C VAL A 219 -16.53 20.40 2.88
N GLN A 220 -16.37 21.71 2.75
CA GLN A 220 -15.39 22.27 1.83
C GLN A 220 -13.95 21.89 2.22
N HIS A 221 -13.20 21.29 1.28
CA HIS A 221 -11.82 20.83 1.48
C HIS A 221 -10.73 21.76 0.92
N ALA A 222 -11.10 22.70 0.05
CA ALA A 222 -10.20 23.67 -0.58
C ALA A 222 -10.99 24.92 -0.97
N GLU A 223 -10.30 26.02 -1.27
CA GLU A 223 -10.93 27.22 -1.82
C GLU A 223 -11.63 26.92 -3.16
N VAL A 224 -12.66 27.71 -3.47
CA VAL A 224 -13.57 27.49 -4.62
C VAL A 224 -13.43 28.60 -5.65
N SER A 225 -13.93 28.38 -6.85
CA SER A 225 -13.99 29.36 -7.95
C SER A 225 -15.36 29.32 -8.64
N THR A 226 -15.65 30.27 -9.51
CA THR A 226 -16.94 30.39 -10.22
C THR A 226 -17.22 29.25 -11.21
N SER A 227 -16.23 28.41 -11.53
CA SER A 227 -16.42 27.20 -12.35
C SER A 227 -16.98 26.01 -11.57
N PHE A 228 -17.10 26.10 -10.24
CA PHE A 228 -17.68 25.05 -9.42
C PHE A 228 -19.21 24.94 -9.64
N PRO A 229 -19.80 23.78 -9.33
CA PRO A 229 -21.25 23.60 -9.43
C PRO A 229 -22.01 24.36 -8.34
N PRO A 230 -23.31 24.67 -8.55
CA PRO A 230 -24.15 25.29 -7.53
C PRO A 230 -24.23 24.47 -6.24
N LEU A 231 -24.26 25.17 -5.10
CA LEU A 231 -24.32 24.55 -3.78
C LEU A 231 -25.75 24.11 -3.45
N ASP A 232 -26.02 22.81 -3.63
CA ASP A 232 -27.37 22.25 -3.55
C ASP A 232 -27.63 21.32 -2.36
N PHE A 233 -26.79 21.36 -1.33
CA PHE A 233 -26.82 20.41 -0.22
C PHE A 233 -27.76 20.87 0.89
N GLU A 234 -28.38 19.93 1.60
CA GLU A 234 -29.23 20.30 2.74
C GLU A 234 -28.43 21.02 3.83
N PHE A 235 -27.15 20.67 3.98
CA PHE A 235 -26.19 21.36 4.85
C PHE A 235 -24.85 21.56 4.14
N SER A 236 -24.23 22.72 4.32
CA SER A 236 -22.92 23.04 3.76
C SER A 236 -22.03 23.72 4.79
N ILE A 237 -20.83 23.17 5.01
CA ILE A 237 -19.81 23.77 5.87
C ILE A 237 -18.71 24.35 4.99
N LEU A 238 -18.72 25.67 4.88
CA LEU A 238 -17.75 26.45 4.15
C LEU A 238 -16.61 26.90 5.07
N ARG A 239 -15.46 27.21 4.49
CA ARG A 239 -14.26 27.64 5.22
C ARG A 239 -14.35 29.11 5.61
N ASN A 240 -14.95 29.94 4.75
CA ASN A 240 -14.89 31.39 4.89
C ASN A 240 -16.01 32.11 4.11
N ALA A 241 -16.10 33.43 4.28
CA ALA A 241 -17.12 34.28 3.68
C ALA A 241 -16.94 34.44 2.17
N VAL A 242 -15.70 34.40 1.66
CA VAL A 242 -15.42 34.46 0.21
C VAL A 242 -16.04 33.25 -0.50
N SER A 243 -15.82 32.05 0.04
CA SER A 243 -16.40 30.82 -0.52
C SER A 243 -17.92 30.91 -0.60
N ARG A 244 -18.56 31.49 0.43
CA ARG A 244 -20.01 31.73 0.42
C ARG A 244 -20.43 32.67 -0.70
N ARG A 245 -19.75 33.81 -0.86
CA ARG A 245 -20.04 34.78 -1.93
C ARG A 245 -19.87 34.16 -3.32
N ILE A 246 -18.79 33.41 -3.55
CA ILE A 246 -18.57 32.71 -4.83
C ILE A 246 -19.72 31.73 -5.12
N TYR A 247 -20.18 30.97 -4.12
CA TYR A 247 -21.34 30.10 -4.32
C TYR A 247 -22.64 30.88 -4.57
N GLU A 248 -22.85 32.02 -3.90
CA GLU A 248 -23.99 32.92 -4.15
C GLU A 248 -23.94 33.54 -5.56
N GLU A 249 -22.75 33.81 -6.10
CA GLU A 249 -22.53 34.26 -7.48
C GLU A 249 -22.82 33.15 -8.50
N ILE A 250 -22.43 31.91 -8.20
CA ILE A 250 -22.72 30.73 -9.04
C ILE A 250 -24.23 30.49 -9.15
N GLY A 251 -24.97 30.69 -8.05
CA GLY A 251 -26.42 30.56 -8.00
C GLY A 251 -26.97 30.56 -6.58
N PRO A 252 -28.29 30.41 -6.40
CA PRO A 252 -28.89 30.37 -5.07
C PRO A 252 -28.37 29.17 -4.27
N ILE A 253 -27.85 29.45 -3.06
CA ILE A 253 -27.49 28.40 -2.10
C ILE A 253 -28.78 27.76 -1.60
N ASN A 254 -28.95 26.47 -1.89
CA ASN A 254 -30.05 25.69 -1.34
C ASN A 254 -29.59 25.06 -0.02
N GLY A 255 -30.46 25.06 0.99
CA GLY A 255 -30.16 24.51 2.32
C GLY A 255 -29.42 25.48 3.23
N ASP A 256 -28.89 24.97 4.34
CA ASP A 256 -28.20 25.77 5.35
C ASP A 256 -26.68 25.80 5.12
N ALA A 257 -26.12 26.99 4.97
CA ALA A 257 -24.67 27.19 4.92
C ALA A 257 -24.12 27.70 6.27
N PHE A 258 -22.97 27.18 6.65
CA PHE A 258 -22.24 27.53 7.87
C PHE A 258 -20.81 27.86 7.51
N ILE A 259 -20.27 28.93 8.09
CA ILE A 259 -18.87 29.32 7.94
C ILE A 259 -18.15 28.93 9.23
N ILE A 260 -17.30 27.91 9.15
CA ILE A 260 -16.60 27.39 10.31
C ILE A 260 -15.09 27.41 10.05
N SER A 261 -14.31 28.07 10.92
CA SER A 261 -12.86 28.14 10.77
C SER A 261 -12.21 26.74 10.88
N ARG A 262 -11.14 26.53 10.11
CA ARG A 262 -10.30 25.32 10.16
C ARG A 262 -8.99 25.52 10.92
N PHE A 263 -8.75 26.73 11.43
CA PHE A 263 -7.54 27.05 12.16
C PHE A 263 -7.78 26.85 13.67
N PRO A 264 -7.13 25.85 14.29
CA PRO A 264 -7.17 25.68 15.74
C PRO A 264 -6.16 26.60 16.46
N GLU A 265 -5.15 27.07 15.73
CA GLU A 265 -4.08 27.94 16.25
C GLU A 265 -4.45 29.42 16.08
N PRO A 266 -3.91 30.31 16.92
CA PRO A 266 -4.08 31.74 16.74
C PRO A 266 -3.31 32.22 15.51
N PHE A 267 -3.89 33.21 14.82
CA PHE A 267 -3.27 33.87 13.68
C PHE A 267 -1.91 34.48 14.05
N ARG A 268 -0.94 34.37 13.13
CA ARG A 268 0.36 35.03 13.23
C ARG A 268 0.55 35.96 12.04
N TYR A 269 0.93 37.22 12.30
CA TYR A 269 1.21 38.18 11.23
C TYR A 269 2.39 37.69 10.38
N PRO A 270 2.28 37.72 9.03
CA PRO A 270 3.41 37.47 8.16
C PRO A 270 4.54 38.47 8.41
N GLN A 271 5.74 37.97 8.64
CA GLN A 271 6.91 38.82 8.87
C GLN A 271 7.87 38.71 7.68
N CYS A 272 8.01 39.81 6.93
CA CYS A 272 9.13 39.99 6.01
C CYS A 272 10.27 40.65 6.78
N ASN A 273 11.45 40.03 6.84
CA ASN A 273 12.60 40.68 7.44
C ASN A 273 13.07 41.81 6.50
N ARG A 274 12.81 43.07 6.88
CA ARG A 274 13.10 44.27 6.07
C ARG A 274 14.50 44.84 6.31
N ASP A 275 15.23 44.31 7.29
CA ASP A 275 16.59 44.78 7.61
C ASP A 275 17.57 44.43 6.48
N GLU A 276 18.25 45.46 5.95
CA GLU A 276 19.05 45.48 4.72
C GLU A 276 20.27 44.52 4.67
N LEU A 277 20.51 43.72 5.72
CA LEU A 277 21.70 42.86 5.84
C LEU A 277 21.41 41.35 5.78
N GLY A 278 20.14 40.91 5.89
CA GLY A 278 19.78 39.49 5.95
C GLY A 278 19.22 38.93 4.65
N LYS A 279 19.96 38.04 3.97
CA LYS A 279 19.44 37.27 2.83
C LYS A 279 18.28 36.36 3.25
N GLN A 280 17.24 36.24 2.41
CA GLN A 280 16.02 35.46 2.66
C GLN A 280 16.08 34.07 2.03
N SER A 281 15.56 33.06 2.72
CA SER A 281 15.29 31.76 2.09
C SER A 281 13.94 31.81 1.36
N VAL A 282 13.88 31.24 0.16
CA VAL A 282 12.66 31.17 -0.66
C VAL A 282 12.24 29.72 -0.85
N VAL A 283 10.96 29.43 -0.68
CA VAL A 283 10.38 28.10 -0.93
C VAL A 283 9.33 28.21 -2.03
N LEU A 284 9.52 27.45 -3.10
CA LEU A 284 8.58 27.31 -4.22
C LEU A 284 7.52 26.26 -3.85
N TYR A 285 6.26 26.64 -3.76
CA TYR A 285 5.14 25.72 -3.53
C TYR A 285 4.42 25.46 -4.84
N THR A 286 4.53 24.22 -5.33
CA THR A 286 3.95 23.79 -6.61
C THR A 286 2.53 23.26 -6.46
N THR A 287 1.82 23.12 -7.58
CA THR A 287 0.52 22.43 -7.65
C THR A 287 0.71 20.98 -8.12
N GLY A 288 -0.39 20.23 -8.30
CA GLY A 288 -0.32 18.82 -8.75
C GLY A 288 0.36 18.63 -10.11
N ARG A 289 0.53 19.70 -10.88
CA ARG A 289 1.29 19.76 -12.12
C ARG A 289 2.15 21.00 -12.12
N VAL A 290 3.26 20.94 -12.84
CA VAL A 290 4.25 22.00 -12.87
C VAL A 290 4.66 22.21 -14.31
N ASP A 291 4.66 23.46 -14.75
CA ASP A 291 5.41 23.84 -15.95
C ASP A 291 6.90 23.85 -15.57
N VAL A 292 7.63 22.83 -16.03
CA VAL A 292 9.03 22.62 -15.66
C VAL A 292 9.94 23.69 -16.26
N ASP A 293 9.63 24.19 -17.45
CA ASP A 293 10.40 25.25 -18.07
C ASP A 293 10.17 26.58 -17.36
N GLY A 294 8.91 26.87 -17.03
CA GLY A 294 8.54 27.97 -16.15
C GLY A 294 9.24 27.92 -14.79
N LEU A 295 9.21 26.76 -14.13
CA LEU A 295 9.86 26.54 -12.83
C LEU A 295 11.37 26.78 -12.92
N ARG A 296 12.02 26.28 -13.98
CA ARG A 296 13.45 26.47 -14.23
C ARG A 296 13.81 27.94 -14.35
N LEU A 297 13.01 28.73 -15.08
CA LEU A 297 13.24 30.18 -15.22
C LEU A 297 13.07 30.92 -13.89
N VAL A 298 12.02 30.60 -13.13
CA VAL A 298 11.78 31.17 -11.79
C VAL A 298 12.93 30.83 -10.84
N PHE A 299 13.39 29.57 -10.84
CA PHE A 299 14.51 29.12 -10.01
C PHE A 299 15.81 29.87 -10.35
N GLU A 300 16.17 30.00 -11.62
CA GLU A 300 17.40 30.70 -12.02
C GLU A 300 17.39 32.19 -11.67
N ARG A 301 16.23 32.85 -11.80
CA ARG A 301 16.07 34.26 -11.37
C ARG A 301 16.22 34.41 -9.86
N LEU A 302 15.57 33.55 -9.08
CA LEU A 302 15.71 33.57 -7.61
C LEU A 302 17.14 33.24 -7.16
N ARG A 303 17.81 32.30 -7.82
CA ARG A 303 19.19 31.89 -7.50
C ARG A 303 20.21 33.01 -7.74
N THR A 304 19.94 33.90 -8.70
CA THR A 304 20.80 35.04 -9.04
C THR A 304 20.44 36.31 -8.28
N ASN A 305 19.36 36.31 -7.50
CA ASN A 305 18.93 37.43 -6.67
C ASN A 305 19.89 37.63 -5.47
N PRO A 306 20.53 38.80 -5.32
CA PRO A 306 21.52 39.05 -4.27
C PRO A 306 20.93 39.00 -2.85
N HIS A 307 19.61 39.15 -2.72
CA HIS A 307 18.87 39.14 -1.45
C HIS A 307 18.36 37.74 -1.07
N VAL A 308 18.59 36.70 -1.88
CA VAL A 308 18.16 35.32 -1.59
C VAL A 308 19.35 34.48 -1.11
N SER A 309 19.19 33.74 -0.01
CA SER A 309 20.21 32.87 0.57
C SER A 309 20.13 31.43 0.04
N SER A 310 18.92 30.93 -0.11
CA SER A 310 18.64 29.58 -0.58
C SER A 310 17.28 29.50 -1.26
N VAL A 311 17.15 28.59 -2.22
CA VAL A 311 15.89 28.28 -2.88
C VAL A 311 15.59 26.81 -2.71
N HIS A 312 14.40 26.50 -2.23
CA HIS A 312 13.90 25.15 -2.06
C HIS A 312 12.57 25.00 -2.80
N VAL A 313 12.14 23.77 -3.06
CA VAL A 313 10.80 23.47 -3.56
C VAL A 313 10.06 22.59 -2.56
N LYS A 314 8.80 22.89 -2.29
CA LYS A 314 7.88 22.03 -1.55
C LYS A 314 6.88 21.43 -2.54
N PRO A 315 7.10 20.19 -3.00
CA PRO A 315 6.23 19.57 -3.99
C PRO A 315 4.82 19.36 -3.43
N HIS A 316 3.81 19.47 -4.30
CA HIS A 316 2.45 19.10 -3.95
C HIS A 316 2.37 17.59 -3.60
N PRO A 317 1.59 17.16 -2.58
CA PRO A 317 1.54 15.74 -2.16
C PRO A 317 1.13 14.75 -3.26
N ASN A 318 0.32 15.20 -4.21
CA ASN A 318 -0.13 14.41 -5.37
C ASN A 318 0.52 14.87 -6.68
N GLN A 319 1.69 15.50 -6.62
CA GLN A 319 2.39 15.93 -7.84
C GLN A 319 2.82 14.72 -8.66
N ALA A 320 2.71 14.82 -9.99
CA ALA A 320 3.35 13.86 -10.88
C ALA A 320 4.88 13.85 -10.66
N ALA A 321 5.54 12.75 -11.03
CA ALA A 321 7.01 12.71 -11.03
C ALA A 321 7.54 13.83 -11.94
N VAL A 322 8.40 14.68 -11.39
CA VAL A 322 9.02 15.82 -12.08
C VAL A 322 10.52 15.73 -11.83
N GLU A 323 11.29 15.94 -12.88
CA GLU A 323 12.74 16.11 -12.78
C GLU A 323 13.04 17.55 -12.38
N TRP A 324 13.63 17.74 -11.20
CA TRP A 324 13.87 19.07 -10.65
C TRP A 324 15.08 19.74 -11.32
N PRO A 325 15.05 21.07 -11.53
CA PRO A 325 16.22 21.82 -11.95
C PRO A 325 17.45 21.53 -11.07
N ARG A 326 18.61 21.36 -11.69
CA ARG A 326 19.85 21.03 -10.98
C ARG A 326 20.17 22.08 -9.91
N GLY A 327 20.28 21.66 -8.66
CA GLY A 327 20.55 22.54 -7.52
C GLY A 327 19.31 23.01 -6.76
N LEU A 328 18.09 22.71 -7.23
CA LEU A 328 16.85 22.95 -6.49
C LEU A 328 16.56 21.75 -5.57
N SER A 329 16.64 21.96 -4.24
CA SER A 329 16.37 20.90 -3.26
C SER A 329 14.88 20.80 -2.94
N ALA A 330 14.32 19.59 -3.07
CA ALA A 330 12.94 19.31 -2.69
C ALA A 330 12.80 18.99 -1.19
N LEU A 331 11.76 19.53 -0.56
CA LEU A 331 11.44 19.36 0.85
C LEU A 331 10.31 18.34 1.04
N ASN A 332 10.59 17.28 1.80
CA ASN A 332 9.61 16.21 2.07
C ASN A 332 8.56 16.64 3.12
N ASP A 333 8.97 17.45 4.10
CA ASP A 333 8.10 17.94 5.17
C ASP A 333 7.76 19.43 5.01
N PHE A 334 6.87 19.93 5.87
CA PHE A 334 6.57 21.36 5.94
C PHE A 334 7.81 22.12 6.47
N PRO A 335 8.29 23.19 5.79
CA PRO A 335 9.46 23.93 6.24
C PRO A 335 9.21 24.61 7.59
N VAL A 336 10.08 24.37 8.57
CA VAL A 336 9.99 24.97 9.92
C VAL A 336 10.90 26.19 10.10
N PHE A 337 11.72 26.51 9.10
CA PHE A 337 12.60 27.68 9.11
C PHE A 337 11.88 28.91 8.50
N PRO A 338 12.26 30.15 8.89
CA PRO A 338 11.73 31.36 8.29
C PRO A 338 12.03 31.43 6.79
N HIS A 339 11.01 31.69 5.97
CA HIS A 339 11.16 31.77 4.52
C HIS A 339 10.04 32.60 3.90
N ILE A 340 10.26 33.01 2.65
CA ILE A 340 9.25 33.58 1.78
C ILE A 340 8.68 32.46 0.92
N ALA A 341 7.35 32.34 0.89
CA ALA A 341 6.68 31.36 0.06
C ALA A 341 6.34 31.98 -1.30
N VAL A 342 6.87 31.39 -2.37
CA VAL A 342 6.45 31.68 -3.75
C VAL A 342 5.53 30.54 -4.19
N VAL A 343 4.26 30.84 -4.38
CA VAL A 343 3.20 29.84 -4.53
C VAL A 343 2.57 29.95 -5.91
N ALA A 344 2.36 28.81 -6.56
CA ALA A 344 1.60 28.71 -7.80
C ALA A 344 0.08 28.88 -7.57
N ASN A 345 -0.79 28.33 -8.43
CA ASN A 345 -2.25 28.37 -8.26
C ASN A 345 -2.74 27.39 -7.19
N SER A 346 -2.35 27.61 -5.93
CA SER A 346 -2.65 26.72 -4.80
C SER A 346 -3.39 27.44 -3.67
N SER A 347 -4.38 26.75 -3.07
CA SER A 347 -5.09 27.23 -1.88
C SER A 347 -4.24 27.20 -0.59
N VAL A 348 -3.03 26.62 -0.65
CA VAL A 348 -2.09 26.61 0.49
C VAL A 348 -1.71 28.02 0.97
N VAL A 349 -1.90 29.03 0.12
CA VAL A 349 -1.72 30.47 0.42
C VAL A 349 -2.37 30.84 1.76
N ILE A 350 -3.62 30.45 1.98
CA ILE A 350 -4.37 30.84 3.19
C ILE A 350 -3.76 30.18 4.44
N GLU A 351 -3.30 28.94 4.35
CA GLU A 351 -2.66 28.21 5.45
C GLU A 351 -1.28 28.81 5.80
N LEU A 352 -0.49 29.17 4.78
CA LEU A 352 0.83 29.80 4.96
C LEU A 352 0.71 31.18 5.60
N LEU A 353 -0.21 32.02 5.08
CA LEU A 353 -0.48 33.34 5.64
C LEU A 353 -0.94 33.26 7.10
N HIS A 354 -1.80 32.28 7.44
CA HIS A 354 -2.27 32.10 8.81
C HIS A 354 -1.14 31.76 9.79
N ARG A 355 -0.12 31.02 9.31
CA ARG A 355 1.06 30.62 10.09
C ARG A 355 2.12 31.72 10.18
N GLY A 356 1.88 32.89 9.59
CA GLY A 356 2.83 34.01 9.58
C GLY A 356 3.94 33.88 8.54
N ILE A 357 3.73 33.10 7.48
CA ILE A 357 4.67 33.02 6.36
C ILE A 357 4.23 34.03 5.30
N PRO A 358 5.12 34.95 4.86
CA PRO A 358 4.80 35.87 3.78
C PRO A 358 4.68 35.13 2.45
N VAL A 359 3.55 35.33 1.76
CA VAL A 359 3.20 34.62 0.52
C VAL A 359 3.12 35.55 -0.67
N PHE A 360 3.78 35.15 -1.74
CA PHE A 360 3.70 35.79 -3.05
C PHE A 360 3.36 34.76 -4.11
N GLN A 361 2.54 35.12 -5.08
CA GLN A 361 2.19 34.22 -6.17
C GLN A 361 2.99 34.51 -7.44
N ASN A 362 3.51 33.43 -8.03
CA ASN A 362 4.07 33.44 -9.36
C ASN A 362 3.39 32.31 -10.16
N PHE A 363 2.80 32.68 -11.30
CA PHE A 363 2.01 31.79 -12.13
C PHE A 363 2.81 31.20 -13.29
N ASP A 364 4.07 31.63 -13.48
CA ASP A 364 4.90 31.26 -14.63
C ASP A 364 5.29 29.77 -14.62
N PHE A 365 5.15 29.07 -13.48
CA PHE A 365 5.42 27.64 -13.35
C PHE A 365 4.17 26.79 -13.09
N ASP A 366 2.98 27.35 -13.33
CA ASP A 366 1.70 26.66 -13.22
C ASP A 366 0.99 26.63 -14.58
N PRO A 367 0.49 25.46 -15.05
CA PRO A 367 -0.21 25.38 -16.32
C PRO A 367 -1.65 25.93 -16.29
N VAL A 368 -2.17 26.36 -15.13
CA VAL A 368 -3.53 26.90 -14.97
C VAL A 368 -3.53 28.42 -15.12
N GLU A 369 -4.65 28.99 -15.57
CA GLU A 369 -4.84 30.43 -15.70
C GLU A 369 -4.33 31.21 -14.46
N PRO A 370 -3.62 32.34 -14.66
CA PRO A 370 -3.09 33.16 -13.57
C PRO A 370 -4.16 33.64 -12.59
N ASP A 371 -3.82 33.60 -11.31
CA ASP A 371 -4.66 34.05 -10.20
C ASP A 371 -6.04 33.37 -10.16
N TYR A 372 -6.06 32.05 -10.38
CA TYR A 372 -7.28 31.22 -10.42
C TYR A 372 -8.19 31.39 -9.19
N TYR A 373 -7.61 31.60 -8.00
CA TYR A 373 -8.33 31.84 -6.75
C TYR A 373 -8.54 33.32 -6.41
N GLY A 374 -7.98 34.24 -7.21
CA GLY A 374 -8.13 35.68 -7.01
C GLY A 374 -7.36 36.27 -5.82
N PHE A 375 -6.37 35.59 -5.25
CA PHE A 375 -5.66 36.06 -4.05
C PHE A 375 -4.81 37.31 -4.32
N VAL A 376 -4.21 37.44 -5.50
CA VAL A 376 -3.45 38.64 -5.87
C VAL A 376 -4.40 39.80 -6.11
N ARG A 377 -5.46 39.58 -6.92
CA ARG A 377 -6.46 40.60 -7.25
C ARG A 377 -7.24 41.12 -6.05
N SER A 378 -7.48 40.27 -5.06
CA SER A 378 -8.15 40.65 -3.80
C SER A 378 -7.18 41.27 -2.78
N GLY A 379 -5.89 41.36 -3.09
CA GLY A 379 -4.87 41.92 -2.20
C GLY A 379 -4.67 41.08 -0.92
N VAL A 380 -4.79 39.75 -1.04
CA VAL A 380 -4.55 38.77 0.03
C VAL A 380 -3.10 38.28 0.00
N ALA A 381 -2.55 38.07 -1.20
CA ALA A 381 -1.14 37.71 -1.41
C ALA A 381 -0.48 38.72 -2.36
N GLY A 382 0.84 38.87 -2.24
CA GLY A 382 1.61 39.70 -3.17
C GLY A 382 1.83 39.00 -4.52
N SER A 383 2.18 39.76 -5.56
CA SER A 383 2.62 39.20 -6.84
C SER A 383 4.15 39.10 -6.87
N ALA A 384 4.69 38.00 -7.40
CA ALA A 384 6.10 37.82 -7.67
C ALA A 384 6.30 37.53 -9.16
N SER A 385 5.98 38.48 -10.03
CA SER A 385 6.19 38.33 -11.49
C SER A 385 7.66 38.07 -11.83
N MET A 386 7.91 37.44 -12.98
CA MET A 386 9.26 37.10 -13.44
C MET A 386 10.26 38.27 -13.36
N ASP A 387 9.82 39.50 -13.65
CA ASP A 387 10.65 40.70 -13.59
C ASP A 387 10.97 41.14 -12.14
N ALA A 388 10.07 40.88 -11.20
CA ALA A 388 10.26 41.23 -9.78
C ALA A 388 11.22 40.26 -9.07
N LEU A 389 11.36 39.02 -9.55
CA LEU A 389 12.16 37.97 -8.90
C LEU A 389 13.65 38.30 -8.75
N SER A 390 14.19 39.24 -9.53
CA SER A 390 15.59 39.68 -9.43
C SER A 390 15.86 40.62 -8.24
N GLY A 391 14.81 41.19 -7.63
CA GLY A 391 14.92 42.12 -6.50
C GLY A 391 14.22 41.62 -5.24
N ALA A 392 14.17 42.46 -4.20
CA ALA A 392 13.42 42.18 -2.98
C ALA A 392 11.90 42.36 -3.23
N PHE A 393 11.30 41.50 -4.05
CA PHE A 393 9.87 41.57 -4.43
C PHE A 393 8.93 41.58 -3.23
N TRP A 394 9.38 41.05 -2.08
CA TRP A 394 8.63 41.09 -0.84
C TRP A 394 8.46 42.47 -0.21
N ASN A 395 9.20 43.47 -0.67
CA ASN A 395 9.01 44.87 -0.27
C ASN A 395 7.90 45.56 -1.06
N GLN A 396 7.33 44.91 -2.08
CA GLN A 396 6.26 45.46 -2.91
C GLN A 396 4.86 45.23 -2.32
N PHE A 397 4.76 44.54 -1.18
CA PHE A 397 3.48 44.20 -0.54
C PHE A 397 3.60 44.32 0.98
N ASP A 398 2.68 45.08 1.59
CA ASP A 398 2.63 45.31 3.02
C ASP A 398 1.59 44.41 3.70
N PHE A 399 2.05 43.58 4.65
CA PHE A 399 1.20 42.78 5.55
C PHE A 399 0.83 43.57 6.80
N ASP A 400 0.22 44.74 6.61
CA ASP A 400 -0.16 45.67 7.68
C ASP A 400 -1.53 45.35 8.31
N GLU A 401 -1.97 46.18 9.26
CA GLU A 401 -3.29 46.03 9.90
C GLU A 401 -4.45 46.16 8.90
N GLN A 402 -4.28 46.97 7.85
CA GLN A 402 -5.33 47.14 6.84
C GLN A 402 -5.45 45.88 5.97
N TRP A 403 -4.33 45.23 5.64
CA TRP A 403 -4.30 43.92 5.01
C TRP A 403 -4.91 42.85 5.93
N TYR A 404 -4.55 42.84 7.22
CA TYR A 404 -5.08 41.85 8.15
C TYR A 404 -6.60 41.94 8.29
N SER A 405 -7.15 43.15 8.38
CA SER A 405 -8.61 43.35 8.39
C SER A 405 -9.25 42.71 7.15
N ARG A 406 -8.69 42.92 5.95
CA ARG A 406 -9.20 42.28 4.72
C ARG A 406 -9.08 40.75 4.78
N TYR A 407 -7.93 40.22 5.20
CA TYR A 407 -7.71 38.78 5.30
C TYR A 407 -8.64 38.10 6.31
N ALA A 408 -8.79 38.68 7.50
CA ALA A 408 -9.63 38.16 8.58
C ALA A 408 -11.12 38.17 8.19
N ASP A 409 -11.59 39.28 7.61
CA ASP A 409 -12.99 39.40 7.17
C ASP A 409 -13.35 38.40 6.06
N LEU A 410 -12.38 38.08 5.19
CA LEU A 410 -12.61 37.30 3.99
C LEU A 410 -12.31 35.80 4.16
N TYR A 411 -11.22 35.44 4.83
CA TYR A 411 -10.63 34.08 4.80
C TYR A 411 -10.42 33.43 6.18
N ALA A 412 -10.34 34.22 7.26
CA ALA A 412 -10.12 33.72 8.61
C ALA A 412 -11.22 34.23 9.56
N PRO A 413 -12.43 33.62 9.53
CA PRO A 413 -13.56 34.12 10.30
C PRO A 413 -13.21 34.17 11.80
N PRO A 414 -13.63 35.23 12.52
CA PRO A 414 -13.38 35.33 13.96
C PRO A 414 -13.89 34.09 14.70
N GLU A 415 -13.18 33.70 15.76
CA GLU A 415 -13.54 32.52 16.56
C GLU A 415 -14.98 32.59 17.07
N SER A 416 -15.43 33.78 17.49
CA SER A 416 -16.81 34.02 17.95
C SER A 416 -17.86 33.75 16.86
N ALA A 417 -17.61 34.18 15.62
CA ALA A 417 -18.50 33.93 14.48
C ALA A 417 -18.49 32.45 14.12
N SER A 418 -17.32 31.82 14.13
CA SER A 418 -17.18 30.38 13.88
C SER A 418 -17.87 29.53 14.95
N GLU A 419 -17.82 29.90 16.22
CA GLU A 419 -18.49 29.17 17.32
C GLU A 419 -20.01 29.33 17.26
N SER A 420 -20.51 30.51 16.87
CA SER A 420 -21.93 30.74 16.60
C SER A 420 -22.45 29.82 15.49
N ASP A 421 -21.74 29.72 14.37
CA ASP A 421 -22.12 28.84 13.26
C ASP A 421 -21.96 27.35 13.60
N LYS A 422 -20.96 26.97 14.42
CA LYS A 422 -20.88 25.61 14.99
C LYS A 422 -22.11 25.29 15.85
N ALA A 423 -22.55 26.20 16.71
CA ALA A 423 -23.72 26.00 17.56
C ALA A 423 -24.99 25.84 16.72
N ARG A 424 -25.22 26.72 15.73
CA ARG A 424 -26.35 26.63 14.79
C ARG A 424 -26.32 25.31 14.00
N PHE A 425 -25.14 24.89 13.57
CA PHE A 425 -24.97 23.62 12.85
C PHE A 425 -25.36 22.42 13.74
N LEU A 426 -24.86 22.37 14.97
CA LEU A 426 -25.15 21.30 15.92
C LEU A 426 -26.63 21.24 16.31
N GLU A 427 -27.30 22.39 16.44
CA GLU A 427 -28.74 22.48 16.67
C GLU A 427 -29.54 21.77 15.55
N LYS A 428 -29.11 21.93 14.28
CA LYS A 428 -29.79 21.32 13.14
C LYS A 428 -29.45 19.84 12.94
N ILE A 429 -28.22 19.43 13.23
CA ILE A 429 -27.78 18.04 13.03
C ILE A 429 -28.19 17.12 14.17
N SER A 430 -28.24 17.61 15.42
CA SER A 430 -28.54 16.77 16.58
C SER A 430 -29.88 16.01 16.49
N PRO A 431 -31.00 16.61 16.03
CA PRO A 431 -32.25 15.89 15.84
C PRO A 431 -32.17 14.77 14.80
N ILE A 432 -31.37 14.97 13.74
CA ILE A 432 -31.21 14.03 12.62
C ILE A 432 -30.49 12.76 13.11
N LEU A 433 -29.37 12.96 13.80
CA LEU A 433 -28.62 11.86 14.42
C LEU A 433 -29.34 11.31 15.67
N GLY A 434 -30.36 12.02 16.15
CA GLY A 434 -31.24 11.65 17.27
C GLY A 434 -32.26 10.56 16.95
N HIS A 435 -32.54 10.27 15.68
CA HIS A 435 -33.52 9.24 15.29
C HIS A 435 -33.08 7.81 15.69
N ARG A 436 -34.05 6.96 16.06
CA ARG A 436 -33.81 5.55 16.46
C ARG A 436 -33.99 4.54 15.31
N PHE A 437 -34.74 4.90 14.28
CA PHE A 437 -35.04 4.01 13.15
C PHE A 437 -34.55 4.62 11.85
N ARG A 438 -33.83 3.82 11.05
CA ARG A 438 -33.29 4.25 9.76
C ARG A 438 -34.29 4.07 8.62
N PRO A 439 -34.28 4.97 7.61
CA PRO A 439 -35.06 4.81 6.41
C PRO A 439 -34.69 3.52 5.67
N ARG A 440 -35.67 2.88 5.04
CA ARG A 440 -35.49 1.74 4.13
C ARG A 440 -36.13 2.07 2.79
N ALA A 441 -35.59 1.51 1.70
CA ALA A 441 -36.18 1.61 0.38
C ALA A 441 -37.64 1.12 0.39
N GLY A 442 -38.58 1.96 -0.07
CA GLY A 442 -40.00 1.63 -0.19
C GLY A 442 -40.93 2.02 0.98
N VAL A 443 -40.42 2.64 2.04
CA VAL A 443 -41.26 3.12 3.17
C VAL A 443 -41.42 4.64 3.08
N ALA A 444 -42.58 5.12 2.61
CA ALA A 444 -42.90 6.55 2.61
C ALA A 444 -43.04 7.07 4.05
N MET A 445 -42.19 8.01 4.47
CA MET A 445 -42.35 8.68 5.77
C MET A 445 -43.54 9.64 5.73
N LYS A 446 -44.59 9.35 6.50
CA LYS A 446 -45.58 10.37 6.91
C LYS A 446 -45.04 11.08 8.15
N TYR A 447 -44.69 12.36 8.02
CA TYR A 447 -44.37 13.20 9.18
C TYR A 447 -45.67 13.74 9.81
N PRO A 448 -45.91 13.57 11.11
CA PRO A 448 -46.88 14.40 11.83
C PRO A 448 -46.22 15.72 12.29
N PRO A 449 -46.98 16.82 12.43
CA PRO A 449 -46.44 18.07 12.94
C PRO A 449 -46.04 17.92 14.43
N PRO A 450 -45.01 18.64 14.90
CA PRO A 450 -44.55 18.52 16.27
C PRO A 450 -45.57 19.19 17.20
N ASN A 451 -46.06 18.44 18.20
CA ASN A 451 -46.76 18.99 19.34
C ASN A 451 -45.96 18.72 20.63
N PRO A 452 -46.10 19.60 21.63
CA PRO A 452 -45.01 19.97 22.52
C PRO A 452 -44.78 18.98 23.66
N VAL A 453 -43.54 19.03 24.14
CA VAL A 453 -42.97 18.31 25.28
C VAL A 453 -43.86 18.38 26.51
N ARG A 454 -44.11 17.22 27.13
CA ARG A 454 -44.40 17.11 28.57
C ARG A 454 -43.49 16.04 29.19
N SER A 455 -42.62 16.49 30.09
CA SER A 455 -41.76 15.66 30.91
C SER A 455 -42.54 14.98 32.04
N PRO A 456 -42.32 13.68 32.33
CA PRO A 456 -42.57 13.15 33.65
C PRO A 456 -41.36 13.43 34.55
N LYS A 457 -41.62 14.11 35.67
CA LYS A 457 -40.69 14.29 36.78
C LYS A 457 -40.60 12.98 37.56
N THR A 458 -39.40 12.46 37.77
CA THR A 458 -39.09 11.60 38.92
C THR A 458 -37.75 12.00 39.50
N LYS A 459 -37.80 12.49 40.74
CA LYS A 459 -36.64 12.83 41.57
C LYS A 459 -36.00 11.55 42.10
N LEU A 460 -34.67 11.43 41.98
CA LEU A 460 -33.87 10.45 42.73
C LEU A 460 -33.24 11.13 43.97
N PRO A 461 -33.10 10.44 45.12
CA PRO A 461 -32.78 11.04 46.41
C PRO A 461 -31.31 11.47 46.56
N SER A 462 -31.11 12.47 47.42
CA SER A 462 -29.90 13.23 47.69
C SER A 462 -28.80 12.52 48.50
N TYR A 463 -28.72 11.19 48.48
CA TYR A 463 -27.66 10.46 49.23
C TYR A 463 -26.49 9.97 48.36
N GLY A 464 -26.65 9.94 47.02
CA GLY A 464 -25.61 9.47 46.10
C GLY A 464 -24.54 10.50 45.70
N LYS A 465 -24.82 11.82 45.87
CA LYS A 465 -23.88 12.89 45.48
C LYS A 465 -22.80 13.18 46.53
N ALA A 466 -22.99 12.75 47.77
CA ALA A 466 -22.03 12.98 48.85
C ALA A 466 -20.88 11.94 48.86
N ILE A 467 -21.16 10.69 48.49
CA ILE A 467 -20.17 9.60 48.52
C ILE A 467 -19.17 9.72 47.35
N VAL A 468 -19.65 10.13 46.17
CA VAL A 468 -18.81 10.28 44.96
C VAL A 468 -17.79 11.41 45.10
N ASN A 469 -18.11 12.47 45.84
CA ASN A 469 -17.19 13.59 46.07
C ASN A 469 -16.16 13.34 47.19
N ILE A 470 -16.38 12.34 48.05
CA ILE A 470 -15.42 11.95 49.12
C ILE A 470 -14.39 10.95 48.58
N VAL A 471 -14.78 10.08 47.64
CA VAL A 471 -13.90 9.05 47.06
C VAL A 471 -12.96 9.61 45.97
N ALA A 472 -13.29 10.74 45.35
CA ALA A 472 -12.45 11.39 44.35
C ALA A 472 -11.18 12.09 44.90
N LYS A 473 -10.92 12.02 46.22
CA LYS A 473 -9.80 12.75 46.89
C LYS A 473 -8.75 11.87 47.58
N ILE A 474 -8.78 10.55 47.46
CA ILE A 474 -7.75 9.68 48.08
C ILE A 474 -7.06 8.84 47.01
N SER A 475 -5.73 8.91 47.01
CA SER A 475 -4.80 8.55 45.94
C SER A 475 -5.04 7.18 45.27
N SER A 476 -4.85 7.15 43.95
CA SER A 476 -4.95 6.01 43.02
C SER A 476 -4.07 4.79 43.34
N ARG A 477 -3.22 4.85 44.38
CA ARG A 477 -2.30 3.78 44.75
C ARG A 477 -2.90 2.74 45.71
N MET A 478 -3.98 3.06 46.43
CA MET A 478 -4.61 2.12 47.38
C MET A 478 -5.72 1.27 46.74
N VAL A 479 -6.35 1.76 45.66
CA VAL A 479 -7.40 1.02 44.93
C VAL A 479 -6.85 -0.23 44.25
N LEU A 480 -5.59 -0.21 43.80
CA LEU A 480 -4.95 -1.37 43.17
C LEU A 480 -4.63 -2.50 44.16
N GLU A 481 -4.37 -2.17 45.42
CA GLU A 481 -4.05 -3.15 46.46
C GLU A 481 -5.31 -3.73 47.11
N THR A 482 -6.39 -2.94 47.22
CA THR A 482 -7.70 -3.45 47.67
C THR A 482 -8.36 -4.37 46.64
N VAL A 483 -8.16 -4.13 45.34
CA VAL A 483 -8.65 -5.02 44.27
C VAL A 483 -7.87 -6.35 44.24
N LYS A 484 -6.57 -6.34 44.54
CA LYS A 484 -5.77 -7.57 44.70
C LYS A 484 -6.19 -8.41 45.92
N TYR A 485 -6.62 -7.75 47.00
CA TYR A 485 -7.02 -8.44 48.23
C TYR A 485 -8.43 -9.06 48.15
N ILE A 486 -9.34 -8.47 47.36
CA ILE A 486 -10.72 -8.98 47.19
C ILE A 486 -10.79 -10.08 46.12
N ALA A 487 -9.83 -10.15 45.19
CA ALA A 487 -9.84 -11.13 44.09
C ALA A 487 -9.24 -12.51 44.43
N TYR A 488 -8.75 -12.74 45.66
CA TYR A 488 -7.97 -13.94 45.99
C TYR A 488 -8.65 -14.99 46.88
N GLU A 489 -9.98 -14.96 47.10
CA GLU A 489 -10.67 -16.10 47.73
C GLU A 489 -11.97 -16.55 47.04
N SER A 490 -11.98 -17.84 46.72
CA SER A 490 -13.12 -18.77 46.55
C SER A 490 -13.59 -19.10 45.10
N PRO A 491 -13.20 -20.28 44.56
CA PRO A 491 -13.44 -20.72 43.19
C PRO A 491 -14.74 -21.53 42.99
N LEU A 492 -15.93 -21.03 43.37
CA LEU A 492 -17.19 -21.81 43.24
C LEU A 492 -18.47 -21.05 42.87
N LYS A 493 -18.42 -19.91 42.15
CA LYS A 493 -19.63 -19.24 41.60
C LYS A 493 -19.52 -18.76 40.14
N ALA A 494 -18.80 -19.50 39.31
CA ALA A 494 -18.46 -19.08 37.94
C ALA A 494 -19.47 -19.41 36.82
N ARG A 495 -20.65 -20.00 37.08
CA ARG A 495 -21.58 -20.31 35.96
C ARG A 495 -22.67 -19.27 35.70
N GLN A 496 -23.07 -18.48 36.68
CA GLN A 496 -24.17 -17.52 36.52
C GLN A 496 -23.69 -16.10 36.15
N ALA A 497 -22.55 -15.65 36.70
CA ALA A 497 -21.95 -14.35 36.36
C ALA A 497 -21.35 -14.33 34.94
N ILE A 498 -20.82 -15.45 34.45
CA ILE A 498 -20.33 -15.57 33.06
C ILE A 498 -21.50 -15.55 32.06
N GLN A 499 -22.65 -16.11 32.43
CA GLN A 499 -23.83 -16.10 31.57
C GLN A 499 -24.46 -14.70 31.45
N GLU A 500 -24.39 -13.89 32.51
CA GLU A 500 -24.85 -12.49 32.49
C GLU A 500 -23.86 -11.54 31.78
N LEU A 501 -22.55 -11.83 31.80
CA LEU A 501 -21.55 -11.10 31.02
C LEU A 501 -21.57 -11.46 29.52
N CYS A 502 -21.88 -12.71 29.16
CA CYS A 502 -22.02 -13.11 27.75
C CYS A 502 -23.23 -12.49 27.05
N VAL A 503 -24.27 -12.09 27.79
CA VAL A 503 -25.49 -11.47 27.22
C VAL A 503 -25.31 -9.96 26.96
N SER A 504 -24.31 -9.31 27.55
CA SER A 504 -24.06 -7.87 27.40
C SER A 504 -22.93 -7.49 26.44
N GLY A 505 -22.34 -8.47 25.73
CA GLY A 505 -21.32 -8.28 24.69
C GLY A 505 -21.85 -7.66 23.39
N HIS A 506 -22.49 -6.50 23.45
CA HIS A 506 -22.65 -5.64 22.27
C HIS A 506 -21.29 -4.97 21.98
N THR A 507 -20.45 -5.67 21.22
CA THR A 507 -19.28 -5.09 20.56
C THR A 507 -19.73 -3.96 19.63
N SER A 508 -19.73 -2.72 20.12
CA SER A 508 -19.78 -1.55 19.26
C SER A 508 -18.49 -1.51 18.46
N SER A 509 -18.57 -1.78 17.15
CA SER A 509 -17.52 -1.52 16.18
C SER A 509 -17.19 -0.02 16.19
N THR A 510 -16.26 0.40 17.04
CA THR A 510 -15.65 1.73 16.97
C THR A 510 -14.84 1.85 15.69
N ALA A 511 -14.99 2.95 14.96
CA ALA A 511 -14.20 3.25 13.77
C ALA A 511 -12.69 3.10 14.08
N ALA A 512 -11.93 2.59 13.11
CA ALA A 512 -10.49 2.41 13.26
C ALA A 512 -9.82 3.78 13.44
N ASP A 513 -9.32 4.06 14.65
CA ASP A 513 -8.49 5.22 14.92
C ASP A 513 -7.18 5.07 14.11
N PRO A 514 -6.88 5.98 13.16
CA PRO A 514 -5.68 5.89 12.33
C PRO A 514 -4.37 5.99 13.15
N LYS A 515 -4.41 6.51 14.37
CA LYS A 515 -3.27 6.55 15.29
C LYS A 515 -3.13 5.27 16.12
N LYS A 516 -4.18 4.44 16.20
CA LYS A 516 -4.19 3.22 17.01
C LYS A 516 -3.14 2.23 16.53
N LEU A 517 -3.06 1.97 15.23
CA LEU A 517 -2.10 0.99 14.70
C LEU A 517 -0.63 1.42 14.89
N PRO A 518 -0.21 2.66 14.57
CA PRO A 518 1.12 3.16 14.92
C PRO A 518 1.42 3.12 16.43
N TRP A 519 0.44 3.50 17.27
CA TRP A 519 0.60 3.42 18.72
C TRP A 519 0.80 1.99 19.22
N LEU A 520 0.04 1.02 18.67
CA LEU A 520 0.21 -0.39 18.99
C LEU A 520 1.59 -0.91 18.59
N GLN A 521 2.06 -0.55 17.38
CA GLN A 521 3.41 -0.93 16.93
C GLN A 521 4.48 -0.40 17.89
N ALA A 522 4.41 0.89 18.25
CA ALA A 522 5.35 1.50 19.18
C ALA A 522 5.26 0.89 20.59
N SER A 523 4.05 0.60 21.06
CA SER A 523 3.82 0.05 22.40
C SER A 523 4.30 -1.39 22.52
N ILE A 524 4.02 -2.24 21.52
CA ILE A 524 4.53 -3.62 21.47
C ILE A 524 6.06 -3.57 21.31
N GLY A 525 6.58 -2.77 20.38
CA GLY A 525 8.01 -2.67 20.09
C GLY A 525 8.85 -2.16 21.27
N GLY A 526 8.29 -1.29 22.11
CA GLY A 526 8.93 -0.76 23.31
C GLY A 526 8.65 -1.54 24.60
N ALA A 527 7.81 -2.58 24.57
CA ALA A 527 7.49 -3.36 25.75
C ALA A 527 8.69 -4.20 26.21
N ARG A 528 8.99 -4.17 27.51
CA ARG A 528 10.02 -5.05 28.11
C ARG A 528 9.65 -6.53 27.99
N ASN A 529 8.36 -6.83 28.19
CA ASN A 529 7.80 -8.16 28.01
C ASN A 529 6.59 -8.06 27.04
N PRO A 530 6.80 -8.26 25.73
CA PRO A 530 5.76 -8.03 24.73
C PRO A 530 4.63 -9.07 24.78
N SER A 531 4.89 -10.32 25.21
CA SER A 531 3.85 -11.34 25.35
C SER A 531 2.91 -11.01 26.52
N GLU A 532 3.47 -10.66 27.68
CA GLU A 532 2.69 -10.23 28.86
C GLU A 532 1.90 -8.96 28.59
N TRP A 533 2.48 -8.00 27.86
CA TRP A 533 1.78 -6.78 27.44
C TRP A 533 0.58 -7.10 26.53
N LEU A 534 0.76 -7.98 25.54
CA LEU A 534 -0.32 -8.41 24.66
C LEU A 534 -1.41 -9.16 25.42
N CYS A 535 -1.02 -10.14 26.26
CA CYS A 535 -1.94 -10.93 27.06
C CYS A 535 -2.80 -10.03 27.96
N SER A 536 -2.16 -9.10 28.67
CA SER A 536 -2.84 -8.15 29.55
C SER A 536 -3.80 -7.24 28.79
N THR A 537 -3.38 -6.69 27.65
CA THR A 537 -4.18 -5.73 26.87
C THR A 537 -5.34 -6.38 26.11
N LEU A 538 -5.18 -7.64 25.67
CA LEU A 538 -6.25 -8.45 25.09
C LEU A 538 -7.27 -8.88 26.15
N ALA A 539 -6.82 -9.31 27.34
CA ALA A 539 -7.69 -9.73 28.43
C ALA A 539 -8.62 -8.62 28.94
N ILE A 540 -8.11 -7.38 29.00
CA ILE A 540 -8.89 -6.19 29.38
C ILE A 540 -9.65 -5.54 28.21
N GLY A 541 -9.48 -6.06 26.98
CA GLY A 541 -10.19 -5.58 25.79
C GLY A 541 -9.74 -4.22 25.24
N ILE A 542 -8.56 -3.72 25.59
CA ILE A 542 -7.98 -2.49 25.01
C ILE A 542 -7.61 -2.72 23.54
N VAL A 543 -7.06 -3.90 23.26
CA VAL A 543 -6.68 -4.35 21.92
C VAL A 543 -7.56 -5.54 21.58
N ASP A 544 -8.04 -5.61 20.34
CA ASP A 544 -8.69 -6.82 19.85
C ASP A 544 -7.72 -7.68 19.05
N HIS A 545 -8.09 -8.93 18.79
CA HIS A 545 -7.23 -9.88 18.09
C HIS A 545 -6.86 -9.41 16.67
N GLU A 546 -7.74 -8.66 15.99
CA GLU A 546 -7.47 -8.14 14.65
C GLU A 546 -6.41 -7.04 14.68
N ASP A 547 -6.53 -6.11 15.63
CA ASP A 547 -5.57 -5.03 15.84
C ASP A 547 -4.20 -5.56 16.25
N ALA A 548 -4.15 -6.53 17.17
CA ALA A 548 -2.91 -7.19 17.58
C ALA A 548 -2.20 -7.84 16.38
N ILE A 549 -2.92 -8.66 15.60
CA ILE A 549 -2.35 -9.33 14.42
C ILE A 549 -1.84 -8.31 13.40
N LYS A 550 -2.60 -7.23 13.12
CA LYS A 550 -2.14 -6.17 12.20
C LYS A 550 -0.87 -5.48 12.70
N ALA A 551 -0.80 -5.15 13.99
CA ALA A 551 0.36 -4.49 14.56
C ALA A 551 1.60 -5.38 14.50
N ILE A 552 1.46 -6.66 14.87
CA ILE A 552 2.56 -7.64 14.81
C ILE A 552 2.98 -7.89 13.36
N ASP A 553 2.06 -8.00 12.41
CA ASP A 553 2.38 -8.18 10.98
C ASP A 553 3.17 -6.98 10.42
N GLN A 554 2.82 -5.75 10.80
CA GLN A 554 3.58 -4.55 10.42
C GLN A 554 4.97 -4.50 11.09
N LEU A 555 5.08 -4.90 12.35
CA LEU A 555 6.37 -5.06 13.02
C LEU A 555 7.22 -6.15 12.32
N TYR A 556 6.60 -7.21 11.84
CA TYR A 556 7.27 -8.27 11.09
C TYR A 556 7.75 -7.78 9.71
N LEU A 557 6.92 -6.99 9.01
CA LEU A 557 7.27 -6.37 7.72
C LEU A 557 8.42 -5.37 7.86
N SER A 558 8.44 -4.59 8.95
CA SER A 558 9.54 -3.67 9.30
C SER A 558 10.75 -4.36 9.92
N ARG A 559 10.71 -5.68 10.11
CA ARG A 559 11.79 -6.51 10.67
C ARG A 559 12.17 -6.14 12.11
N HIS A 560 11.20 -5.68 12.89
CA HIS A 560 11.44 -5.33 14.29
C HIS A 560 11.79 -6.58 15.12
N PRO A 561 12.88 -6.57 15.93
CA PRO A 561 13.32 -7.75 16.70
C PRO A 561 12.27 -8.33 17.64
N VAL A 562 11.39 -7.49 18.18
CA VAL A 562 10.31 -7.88 19.12
C VAL A 562 9.43 -9.03 18.62
N VAL A 563 9.24 -9.17 17.30
CA VAL A 563 8.43 -10.26 16.74
C VAL A 563 9.06 -11.62 17.02
N PHE A 564 10.40 -11.69 17.02
CA PHE A 564 11.09 -12.92 17.36
C PHE A 564 11.01 -13.22 18.85
N THR A 565 11.03 -12.20 19.72
CA THR A 565 10.71 -12.35 21.15
C THR A 565 9.31 -12.91 21.33
N LEU A 566 8.32 -12.43 20.56
CA LEU A 566 6.96 -12.98 20.60
C LEU A 566 6.88 -14.43 20.10
N PHE A 567 7.72 -14.84 19.14
CA PHE A 567 7.81 -16.25 18.74
C PHE A 567 8.36 -17.15 19.85
N ASP A 568 9.35 -16.64 20.59
CA ASP A 568 9.98 -17.36 21.70
C ASP A 568 9.01 -17.53 22.89
N HIS A 569 8.04 -16.62 23.03
CA HIS A 569 7.03 -16.58 24.10
C HIS A 569 5.60 -16.76 23.56
N VAL A 570 5.42 -17.58 22.53
CA VAL A 570 4.10 -17.76 21.89
C VAL A 570 3.08 -18.43 22.82
N ASP A 571 3.54 -19.34 23.69
CA ASP A 571 2.69 -20.13 24.59
C ASP A 571 2.01 -19.25 25.65
N ASP A 572 2.61 -18.10 26.01
CA ASP A 572 2.04 -17.10 26.93
C ASP A 572 0.70 -16.51 26.41
N LEU A 573 0.39 -16.70 25.12
CA LEU A 573 -0.78 -16.14 24.45
C LEU A 573 -1.85 -17.19 24.12
N GLU A 574 -1.74 -18.43 24.61
CA GLU A 574 -2.64 -19.54 24.29
C GLU A 574 -4.13 -19.23 24.59
N GLU A 575 -4.41 -18.47 25.66
CA GLU A 575 -5.77 -18.02 26.00
C GLU A 575 -6.39 -17.08 24.94
N HIS A 576 -5.56 -16.46 24.10
CA HIS A 576 -5.96 -15.54 23.01
C HIS A 576 -5.84 -16.22 21.64
N LEU A 577 -6.65 -17.27 21.46
CA LEU A 577 -6.54 -18.28 20.41
C LEU A 577 -6.20 -17.74 19.00
N ALA A 578 -6.82 -16.65 18.53
CA ALA A 578 -6.54 -16.17 17.17
C ALA A 578 -5.14 -15.54 17.02
N VAL A 579 -4.63 -14.87 18.05
CA VAL A 579 -3.27 -14.29 18.06
C VAL A 579 -2.25 -15.41 18.22
N TYR A 580 -2.52 -16.36 19.12
CA TYR A 580 -1.73 -17.57 19.31
C TYR A 580 -1.57 -18.36 18.01
N LEU A 581 -2.67 -18.74 17.36
CA LEU A 581 -2.65 -19.46 16.08
C LEU A 581 -1.84 -18.68 15.03
N TRP A 582 -2.06 -17.36 14.91
CA TRP A 582 -1.33 -16.55 13.94
C TRP A 582 0.17 -16.57 14.19
N LEU A 583 0.61 -16.37 15.44
CA LEU A 583 2.02 -16.40 15.83
C LEU A 583 2.64 -17.79 15.63
N SER A 584 1.95 -18.86 16.02
CA SER A 584 2.43 -20.24 15.87
C SER A 584 2.64 -20.61 14.40
N PHE A 585 1.65 -20.34 13.54
CA PHE A 585 1.80 -20.58 12.11
C PHE A 585 2.86 -19.67 11.47
N LYS A 586 2.99 -18.41 11.92
CA LYS A 586 4.04 -17.51 11.42
C LYS A 586 5.43 -17.94 11.87
N ARG A 587 5.59 -18.39 13.12
CA ARG A 587 6.84 -18.97 13.63
C ARG A 587 7.22 -20.19 12.81
N PHE A 588 6.29 -21.11 12.55
CA PHE A 588 6.51 -22.25 11.66
C PHE A 588 6.91 -21.83 10.25
N GLU A 589 6.17 -20.88 9.64
CA GLU A 589 6.46 -20.35 8.30
C GLU A 589 7.88 -19.73 8.22
N VAL A 590 8.27 -18.98 9.25
CA VAL A 590 9.49 -18.18 9.27
C VAL A 590 10.71 -18.98 9.71
N THR A 591 10.62 -19.73 10.80
CA THR A 591 11.78 -20.35 11.47
C THR A 591 11.94 -21.83 11.15
N GLY A 592 10.90 -22.48 10.61
CA GLY A 592 10.88 -23.93 10.41
C GLY A 592 10.70 -24.74 11.72
N VAL A 593 10.57 -24.07 12.87
CA VAL A 593 10.24 -24.73 14.14
C VAL A 593 8.85 -25.34 14.04
N ALA A 594 8.71 -26.61 14.41
CA ALA A 594 7.47 -27.37 14.35
C ALA A 594 6.31 -26.66 15.07
N LEU A 595 5.09 -26.90 14.59
CA LEU A 595 3.89 -26.40 15.25
C LEU A 595 3.75 -27.02 16.65
N PRO A 596 3.25 -26.25 17.64
CA PRO A 596 3.11 -26.74 19.03
C PRO A 596 2.07 -27.84 19.17
N TYR A 597 1.11 -27.94 18.23
CA TYR A 597 0.06 -28.94 18.21
C TYR A 597 -0.09 -29.58 16.82
N PRO A 598 -0.70 -30.78 16.72
CA PRO A 598 -1.01 -31.40 15.43
C PRO A 598 -1.79 -30.47 14.49
N LEU A 599 -1.42 -30.49 13.21
CA LEU A 599 -1.92 -29.55 12.20
C LEU A 599 -3.45 -29.64 11.99
N ASP A 600 -4.02 -30.83 12.08
CA ASP A 600 -5.47 -31.07 11.98
C ASP A 600 -6.23 -30.36 13.11
N GLY A 601 -5.79 -30.54 14.36
CA GLY A 601 -6.39 -29.84 15.52
C GLY A 601 -6.24 -28.33 15.43
N MET A 602 -5.11 -27.83 14.92
CA MET A 602 -4.93 -26.38 14.71
C MET A 602 -5.80 -25.83 13.58
N ILE A 603 -6.04 -26.61 12.52
CA ILE A 603 -6.97 -26.23 11.44
C ILE A 603 -8.41 -26.19 11.96
N ASP A 604 -8.83 -27.18 12.74
CA ASP A 604 -10.16 -27.18 13.36
C ASP A 604 -10.31 -25.95 14.29
N ALA A 605 -9.29 -25.64 15.10
CA ALA A 605 -9.29 -24.42 15.90
C ALA A 605 -9.39 -23.15 15.05
N ILE A 606 -8.68 -23.07 13.91
CA ILE A 606 -8.86 -21.98 12.94
C ILE A 606 -10.31 -21.94 12.47
N LEU A 607 -10.91 -23.08 12.12
CA LEU A 607 -12.30 -23.22 11.68
C LEU A 607 -13.34 -22.84 12.73
N ASP A 608 -12.95 -22.74 14.00
CA ASP A 608 -13.81 -22.27 15.11
C ASP A 608 -13.64 -20.79 15.47
N VAL A 609 -12.53 -20.13 15.10
CA VAL A 609 -12.29 -18.70 15.39
C VAL A 609 -13.45 -17.81 14.87
N PRO A 610 -13.96 -16.79 15.58
CA PRO A 610 -15.04 -15.96 15.05
C PRO A 610 -14.75 -15.39 13.64
N ASN A 611 -15.75 -15.31 12.76
CA ASN A 611 -15.59 -14.91 11.36
C ASN A 611 -15.33 -13.40 11.18
N ARG A 612 -14.19 -12.93 11.66
CA ARG A 612 -13.61 -11.63 11.32
C ARG A 612 -12.80 -11.76 10.05
N ARG A 613 -13.18 -11.00 9.01
CA ARG A 613 -12.66 -11.21 7.65
C ARG A 613 -11.14 -11.20 7.57
N PHE A 614 -10.46 -10.25 8.22
CA PHE A 614 -9.01 -10.13 8.16
C PHE A 614 -8.32 -11.30 8.89
N VAL A 615 -8.74 -11.57 10.12
CA VAL A 615 -8.21 -12.66 10.96
C VAL A 615 -8.37 -14.00 10.24
N ARG A 616 -9.59 -14.32 9.79
CA ARG A 616 -9.85 -15.59 9.07
C ARG A 616 -9.07 -15.73 7.78
N LEU A 617 -9.05 -14.69 6.94
CA LEU A 617 -8.31 -14.75 5.67
C LEU A 617 -6.82 -15.00 5.91
N THR A 618 -6.25 -14.42 6.97
CA THR A 618 -4.83 -14.56 7.28
C THR A 618 -4.52 -15.93 7.88
N LEU A 619 -5.33 -16.39 8.84
CA LEU A 619 -5.19 -17.72 9.45
C LEU A 619 -5.39 -18.85 8.45
N GLU A 620 -6.48 -18.84 7.67
CA GLU A 620 -6.70 -19.84 6.63
C GLU A 620 -5.60 -19.80 5.56
N GLY A 621 -5.07 -18.61 5.28
CA GLY A 621 -3.94 -18.43 4.39
C GLY A 621 -2.64 -19.05 4.90
N LEU A 622 -2.42 -19.00 6.21
CA LEU A 622 -1.29 -19.62 6.89
C LEU A 622 -1.45 -21.14 7.01
N ALA A 623 -2.67 -21.61 7.33
CA ALA A 623 -3.01 -23.03 7.32
C ALA A 623 -2.79 -23.66 5.94
N PHE A 624 -3.21 -22.98 4.86
CA PHE A 624 -2.92 -23.41 3.49
C PHE A 624 -1.42 -23.64 3.27
N ASN A 625 -0.59 -22.69 3.69
CA ASN A 625 0.87 -22.82 3.58
C ASN A 625 1.40 -24.00 4.41
N ALA A 626 0.85 -24.21 5.61
CA ALA A 626 1.25 -25.31 6.47
C ALA A 626 0.88 -26.68 5.90
N CYS A 627 -0.32 -26.85 5.33
CA CYS A 627 -0.72 -28.10 4.67
C CYS A 627 0.27 -28.49 3.55
N LEU A 628 0.72 -27.51 2.75
CA LEU A 628 1.69 -27.76 1.69
C LEU A 628 3.09 -28.11 2.22
N ARG A 629 3.48 -27.56 3.39
CA ARG A 629 4.78 -27.87 4.01
C ARG A 629 4.80 -29.26 4.62
N GLU A 630 3.76 -29.60 5.37
CA GLU A 630 3.58 -30.90 6.04
C GLU A 630 3.10 -32.01 5.07
N ASN A 631 2.92 -31.71 3.79
CA ASN A 631 2.42 -32.65 2.79
C ASN A 631 1.07 -33.29 3.15
N ARG A 632 0.16 -32.50 3.74
CA ARG A 632 -1.18 -32.92 4.17
C ARG A 632 -2.26 -32.44 3.19
N LEU A 633 -2.30 -33.07 2.01
CA LEU A 633 -3.30 -32.76 0.99
C LEU A 633 -4.74 -33.08 1.43
N ASP A 634 -4.90 -34.05 2.32
CA ASP A 634 -6.17 -34.37 2.98
C ASP A 634 -6.70 -33.18 3.79
N LEU A 635 -5.83 -32.52 4.57
CA LEU A 635 -6.19 -31.33 5.34
C LEU A 635 -6.35 -30.09 4.45
N LEU A 636 -5.65 -30.03 3.33
CA LEU A 636 -5.86 -28.98 2.33
C LEU A 636 -7.24 -29.11 1.67
N ASP A 637 -7.64 -30.32 1.32
CA ASP A 637 -8.96 -30.61 0.75
C ASP A 637 -10.06 -30.25 1.79
N LEU A 638 -9.87 -30.62 3.07
CA LEU A 638 -10.73 -30.19 4.18
C LEU A 638 -10.81 -28.65 4.30
N LEU A 639 -9.67 -27.97 4.21
CA LEU A 639 -9.62 -26.51 4.25
C LEU A 639 -10.40 -25.92 3.07
N PHE A 640 -10.25 -26.42 1.84
CA PHE A 640 -11.03 -25.92 0.70
C PHE A 640 -12.53 -26.14 0.85
N GLU A 641 -12.95 -27.23 1.47
CA GLU A 641 -14.36 -27.54 1.72
C GLU A 641 -14.97 -26.64 2.79
N LYS A 642 -14.29 -26.49 3.94
CA LYS A 642 -14.85 -25.84 5.13
C LYS A 642 -14.48 -24.37 5.29
N ALA A 643 -13.37 -23.91 4.69
CA ALA A 643 -12.90 -22.55 4.88
C ALA A 643 -13.81 -21.50 4.23
N LEU A 644 -13.84 -20.32 4.85
CA LEU A 644 -14.70 -19.22 4.39
C LEU A 644 -14.01 -18.30 3.40
N ARG A 645 -12.67 -18.20 3.44
CA ARG A 645 -11.89 -17.19 2.71
C ARG A 645 -10.88 -17.80 1.74
N VAL A 646 -10.31 -18.97 2.03
CA VAL A 646 -9.37 -19.68 1.14
C VAL A 646 -10.05 -20.87 0.49
N ARG A 647 -10.43 -20.73 -0.79
CA ARG A 647 -11.04 -21.80 -1.59
C ARG A 647 -10.28 -22.00 -2.90
N HIS A 648 -10.33 -23.21 -3.45
CA HIS A 648 -9.62 -23.61 -4.67
C HIS A 648 -9.81 -22.60 -5.82
N GLU A 649 -11.05 -22.17 -6.09
CA GLU A 649 -11.40 -21.28 -7.21
C GLU A 649 -10.93 -19.84 -6.96
N THR A 650 -10.79 -19.46 -5.70
CA THR A 650 -10.48 -18.09 -5.25
C THR A 650 -9.01 -17.90 -4.88
N LEU A 651 -8.18 -18.93 -5.05
CA LEU A 651 -6.75 -18.84 -4.77
C LEU A 651 -6.13 -17.68 -5.56
N SER A 652 -5.31 -16.89 -4.87
CA SER A 652 -4.42 -15.93 -5.52
C SER A 652 -3.42 -16.67 -6.41
N THR A 653 -2.95 -16.02 -7.49
CA THR A 653 -1.93 -16.55 -8.40
C THR A 653 -0.74 -17.16 -7.65
N THR A 654 -0.20 -16.50 -6.63
CA THR A 654 0.92 -17.00 -5.82
C THR A 654 0.62 -18.35 -5.11
N ARG A 655 -0.61 -18.53 -4.62
CA ARG A 655 -1.05 -19.78 -3.99
C ARG A 655 -1.35 -20.88 -5.01
N ARG A 656 -1.87 -20.51 -6.19
CA ARG A 656 -2.02 -21.43 -7.32
C ARG A 656 -0.66 -22.00 -7.72
N ILE A 657 0.35 -21.15 -7.88
CA ILE A 657 1.73 -21.55 -8.16
C ILE A 657 2.28 -22.46 -7.05
N ALA A 658 2.09 -22.12 -5.77
CA ALA A 658 2.53 -22.95 -4.65
C ALA A 658 1.91 -24.35 -4.69
N LEU A 659 0.60 -24.44 -4.93
CA LEU A 659 -0.12 -25.70 -5.06
C LEU A 659 0.39 -26.53 -6.25
N LEU A 660 0.54 -25.91 -7.43
CA LEU A 660 1.06 -26.57 -8.62
C LEU A 660 2.45 -27.18 -8.36
N ARG A 661 3.38 -26.39 -7.81
CA ARG A 661 4.72 -26.88 -7.45
C ARG A 661 4.68 -28.04 -6.47
N HIS A 662 3.82 -27.93 -5.46
CA HIS A 662 3.66 -28.99 -4.47
C HIS A 662 3.14 -30.30 -5.10
N LEU A 663 2.11 -30.21 -5.95
CA LEU A 663 1.54 -31.39 -6.61
C LEU A 663 2.56 -32.09 -7.53
N ILE A 664 3.37 -31.35 -8.29
CA ILE A 664 4.42 -31.97 -9.10
C ILE A 664 5.48 -32.62 -8.22
N ARG A 665 5.97 -31.89 -7.20
CA ARG A 665 7.04 -32.38 -6.31
C ARG A 665 6.65 -33.66 -5.58
N THR A 666 5.38 -33.81 -5.26
CA THR A 666 4.83 -34.99 -4.56
C THR A 666 4.42 -36.12 -5.51
N GLY A 667 4.61 -35.95 -6.82
CA GLY A 667 4.25 -36.95 -7.83
C GLY A 667 2.76 -37.05 -8.13
N ASN A 668 1.94 -36.11 -7.66
CA ASN A 668 0.49 -36.08 -7.88
C ASN A 668 0.14 -35.53 -9.28
N ILE A 669 0.61 -36.19 -10.34
CA ILE A 669 0.55 -35.71 -11.74
C ILE A 669 -0.89 -35.48 -12.23
N GLU A 670 -1.83 -36.34 -11.86
CA GLU A 670 -3.23 -36.19 -12.29
C GLU A 670 -3.88 -34.93 -11.69
N LYS A 671 -3.75 -34.74 -10.37
CA LYS A 671 -4.23 -33.51 -9.69
C LYS A 671 -3.51 -32.27 -10.24
N TYR A 672 -2.22 -32.39 -10.55
CA TYR A 672 -1.44 -31.33 -11.17
C TYR A 672 -2.03 -30.90 -12.51
N GLU A 673 -2.24 -31.83 -13.44
CA GLU A 673 -2.74 -31.52 -14.79
C GLU A 673 -4.13 -30.89 -14.77
N LYS A 674 -5.00 -31.36 -13.88
CA LYS A 674 -6.32 -30.78 -13.65
C LYS A 674 -6.21 -29.34 -13.13
N ALA A 675 -5.50 -29.14 -12.02
CA ALA A 675 -5.34 -27.81 -11.41
C ALA A 675 -4.62 -26.84 -12.35
N ARG A 676 -3.60 -27.30 -13.09
CA ARG A 676 -2.87 -26.51 -14.06
C ARG A 676 -3.79 -26.00 -15.16
N LYS A 677 -4.61 -26.87 -15.75
CA LYS A 677 -5.58 -26.48 -16.79
C LYS A 677 -6.55 -25.41 -16.28
N GLU A 678 -7.17 -25.67 -15.13
CA GLU A 678 -8.11 -24.74 -14.50
C GLU A 678 -7.46 -23.38 -14.21
N PHE A 679 -6.25 -23.37 -13.66
CA PHE A 679 -5.52 -22.14 -13.35
C PHE A 679 -5.06 -21.41 -14.62
N TRP A 680 -4.62 -22.13 -15.66
CA TRP A 680 -4.21 -21.55 -16.93
C TRP A 680 -5.36 -20.79 -17.61
N GLU A 681 -6.56 -21.37 -17.61
CA GLU A 681 -7.77 -20.76 -18.15
C GLU A 681 -8.23 -19.54 -17.33
N ALA A 682 -8.05 -19.57 -16.01
CA ALA A 682 -8.46 -18.51 -15.10
C ALA A 682 -7.47 -17.32 -15.01
N GLU A 683 -6.23 -17.48 -15.46
CA GLU A 683 -5.17 -16.48 -15.35
C GLU A 683 -5.04 -15.58 -16.58
N THR A 684 -4.48 -14.40 -16.36
CA THR A 684 -4.14 -13.44 -17.42
C THR A 684 -2.94 -13.95 -18.24
N PRO A 685 -2.75 -13.45 -19.48
CA PRO A 685 -1.57 -13.78 -20.28
C PRO A 685 -0.24 -13.64 -19.54
N PHE A 686 -0.05 -12.53 -18.82
CA PHE A 686 1.13 -12.31 -17.97
C PHE A 686 1.31 -13.38 -16.89
N HIS A 687 0.24 -13.72 -16.15
CA HIS A 687 0.35 -14.70 -15.07
C HIS A 687 0.51 -16.15 -15.58
N ARG A 688 0.13 -16.43 -16.84
CA ARG A 688 0.47 -17.72 -17.48
C ARG A 688 1.97 -17.93 -17.61
N LEU A 689 2.77 -16.87 -17.73
CA LEU A 689 4.23 -16.97 -17.69
C LEU A 689 4.73 -17.56 -16.36
N LYS A 690 4.05 -17.29 -15.24
CA LYS A 690 4.39 -17.88 -13.94
C LYS A 690 4.09 -19.37 -13.89
N ILE A 691 3.02 -19.82 -14.55
CA ILE A 691 2.68 -21.25 -14.65
C ILE A 691 3.70 -21.94 -15.56
N ALA A 692 4.03 -21.35 -16.71
CA ALA A 692 5.07 -21.86 -17.61
C ALA A 692 6.45 -21.96 -16.93
N ASP A 693 6.80 -21.01 -16.05
CA ASP A 693 8.01 -21.10 -15.23
C ASP A 693 8.02 -22.35 -14.33
N VAL A 694 6.87 -22.68 -13.72
CA VAL A 694 6.73 -23.95 -12.96
C VAL A 694 6.93 -25.15 -13.87
N ASP A 695 6.32 -25.16 -15.05
CA ASP A 695 6.46 -26.26 -16.01
C ASP A 695 7.93 -26.48 -16.40
N ASN A 696 8.66 -25.41 -16.65
CA ASN A 696 10.07 -25.43 -17.01
C ASN A 696 10.96 -25.94 -15.87
N VAL A 697 10.74 -25.48 -14.63
CA VAL A 697 11.52 -25.90 -13.45
C VAL A 697 11.42 -27.40 -13.20
N PHE A 698 10.24 -27.98 -13.43
CA PHE A 698 10.00 -29.40 -13.17
C PHE A 698 10.03 -30.28 -14.42
N GLY A 699 10.36 -29.73 -15.60
CA GLY A 699 10.47 -30.47 -16.85
C GLY A 699 9.18 -31.21 -17.24
N THR A 700 8.02 -30.57 -17.05
CA THR A 700 6.72 -31.20 -17.37
C THR A 700 6.51 -31.31 -18.88
N ARG A 701 5.46 -32.03 -19.33
CA ARG A 701 5.11 -32.07 -20.77
C ARG A 701 4.79 -30.71 -21.40
N HIS A 702 4.56 -29.66 -20.57
CA HIS A 702 4.29 -28.30 -21.02
C HIS A 702 5.54 -27.40 -20.96
N CYS A 703 6.69 -27.95 -20.59
CA CYS A 703 7.96 -27.22 -20.58
C CYS A 703 8.47 -26.93 -22.00
N GLY A 704 9.48 -26.06 -22.11
CA GLY A 704 10.22 -25.85 -23.35
C GLY A 704 10.46 -24.39 -23.71
N SER A 705 9.98 -23.44 -22.90
CA SER A 705 10.32 -22.02 -23.12
C SER A 705 11.73 -21.74 -22.64
N THR A 706 12.59 -21.21 -23.51
CA THR A 706 13.94 -20.76 -23.15
C THR A 706 13.90 -19.42 -22.42
N HIS A 707 15.02 -19.03 -21.81
CA HIS A 707 15.21 -17.72 -21.20
C HIS A 707 14.90 -16.59 -22.18
N GLU A 708 15.39 -16.70 -23.42
CA GLU A 708 15.17 -15.69 -24.46
C GLU A 708 13.69 -15.62 -24.93
N GLN A 709 13.03 -16.78 -25.08
CA GLN A 709 11.60 -16.82 -25.42
C GLN A 709 10.75 -16.23 -24.29
N THR A 710 11.10 -16.52 -23.03
CA THR A 710 10.42 -15.98 -21.85
C THR A 710 10.64 -14.47 -21.73
N GLU A 711 11.83 -13.97 -22.07
CA GLU A 711 12.12 -12.54 -22.19
C GLU A 711 11.20 -11.85 -23.21
N LEU A 712 11.06 -12.41 -24.41
CA LEU A 712 10.19 -11.83 -25.43
C LEU A 712 8.72 -11.84 -24.99
N ALA A 713 8.27 -12.93 -24.38
CA ALA A 713 6.91 -13.02 -23.86
C ALA A 713 6.67 -12.03 -22.70
N PHE A 714 7.64 -11.86 -21.80
CA PHE A 714 7.55 -10.88 -20.72
C PHE A 714 7.44 -9.46 -21.26
N GLU A 715 8.23 -9.11 -22.29
CA GLU A 715 8.18 -7.78 -22.91
C GLU A 715 6.80 -7.44 -23.49
N ASN A 716 6.10 -8.44 -24.02
CA ASN A 716 4.79 -8.26 -24.65
C ASN A 716 3.64 -8.30 -23.63
N GLU A 717 3.73 -9.16 -22.61
CA GLU A 717 2.61 -9.45 -21.72
C GLU A 717 2.68 -8.70 -20.38
N ALA A 718 3.85 -8.19 -19.97
CA ALA A 718 3.99 -7.46 -18.72
C ALA A 718 3.19 -6.13 -18.73
N PRO A 719 2.80 -5.60 -17.56
CA PRO A 719 2.20 -4.27 -17.46
C PRO A 719 3.05 -3.22 -18.19
N SER A 720 2.43 -2.29 -18.91
CA SER A 720 3.14 -1.37 -19.82
C SER A 720 4.29 -0.59 -19.16
N ALA A 721 4.09 -0.12 -17.92
CA ALA A 721 5.13 0.57 -17.16
C ALA A 721 6.32 -0.36 -16.81
N ILE A 722 6.04 -1.62 -16.47
CA ILE A 722 7.06 -2.64 -16.20
C ILE A 722 7.80 -3.02 -17.47
N ALA A 723 7.09 -3.21 -18.58
CA ALA A 723 7.70 -3.50 -19.87
C ALA A 723 8.63 -2.36 -20.32
N ALA A 724 8.23 -1.10 -20.11
CA ALA A 724 9.07 0.07 -20.39
C ALA A 724 10.33 0.10 -19.52
N GLU A 725 10.20 -0.11 -18.19
CA GLU A 725 11.37 -0.18 -17.30
C GLU A 725 12.30 -1.35 -17.65
N PHE A 726 11.74 -2.48 -18.07
CA PHE A 726 12.49 -3.67 -18.48
C PHE A 726 13.34 -3.36 -19.72
N LYS A 727 12.74 -2.75 -20.75
CA LYS A 727 13.44 -2.33 -21.97
C LYS A 727 14.52 -1.29 -21.68
N ALA A 728 14.31 -0.42 -20.70
CA ALA A 728 15.27 0.63 -20.35
C ALA A 728 16.46 0.11 -19.53
N ASN A 729 16.22 -0.73 -18.51
CA ASN A 729 17.22 -1.04 -17.49
C ASN A 729 17.76 -2.46 -17.52
N ILE A 730 16.99 -3.44 -18.02
CA ILE A 730 17.34 -4.87 -17.93
C ILE A 730 17.78 -5.40 -19.29
N LYS A 731 16.95 -5.19 -20.32
CA LYS A 731 17.21 -5.71 -21.67
C LYS A 731 18.57 -5.30 -22.24
N PRO A 732 19.05 -4.04 -22.09
CA PRO A 732 20.37 -3.66 -22.59
C PRO A 732 21.51 -4.46 -21.93
N VAL A 733 21.38 -4.76 -20.64
CA VAL A 733 22.36 -5.60 -19.91
C VAL A 733 22.34 -7.02 -20.47
N TYR A 734 21.15 -7.61 -20.66
CA TYR A 734 21.02 -8.95 -21.22
C TYR A 734 21.59 -9.05 -22.63
N THR A 735 21.26 -8.11 -23.51
CA THR A 735 21.78 -8.07 -24.89
C THR A 735 23.30 -8.07 -24.92
N ARG A 736 23.93 -7.28 -24.04
CA ARG A 736 25.39 -7.19 -23.97
C ARG A 736 26.04 -8.46 -23.43
N LEU A 737 25.45 -9.05 -22.39
CA LEU A 737 25.95 -10.28 -21.76
C LEU A 737 25.59 -11.56 -22.54
N ARG A 738 24.75 -11.46 -23.58
CA ARG A 738 24.17 -12.60 -24.31
C ARG A 738 25.19 -13.63 -24.76
N HIS A 739 26.35 -13.19 -25.23
CA HIS A 739 27.41 -14.08 -25.72
C HIS A 739 27.97 -15.01 -24.63
N GLY A 740 27.94 -14.57 -23.37
CA GLY A 740 28.39 -15.33 -22.20
C GLY A 740 27.28 -16.08 -21.48
N MET A 741 26.00 -15.85 -21.81
CA MET A 741 24.84 -16.55 -21.22
C MET A 741 24.78 -18.02 -21.68
N ARG A 742 25.50 -18.90 -20.98
CA ARG A 742 25.62 -20.33 -21.30
C ARG A 742 24.83 -21.24 -20.37
N PHE A 743 24.39 -20.73 -19.22
CA PHE A 743 23.74 -21.50 -18.16
C PHE A 743 22.42 -20.85 -17.71
N MET A 744 21.72 -20.15 -18.62
CA MET A 744 20.47 -19.45 -18.30
C MET A 744 19.27 -20.39 -18.25
N ASP A 745 19.36 -21.55 -18.91
CA ASP A 745 18.28 -22.52 -19.07
C ASP A 745 18.55 -23.82 -18.30
N VAL A 746 19.54 -23.86 -17.41
CA VAL A 746 19.88 -25.03 -16.56
C VAL A 746 18.70 -25.63 -15.79
N ARG A 747 17.61 -24.88 -15.59
CA ARG A 747 16.37 -25.38 -15.00
C ARG A 747 15.67 -26.41 -15.90
N SER A 748 15.58 -26.14 -17.19
CA SER A 748 14.84 -26.97 -18.17
C SER A 748 15.77 -27.76 -19.09
N ASN A 749 17.02 -27.33 -19.28
CA ASN A 749 17.96 -27.91 -20.23
C ASN A 749 18.96 -28.87 -19.55
N ALA A 750 18.83 -30.17 -19.84
CA ALA A 750 19.73 -31.20 -19.32
C ALA A 750 21.16 -31.10 -19.85
N GLU A 751 21.33 -30.64 -21.09
CA GLU A 751 22.66 -30.50 -21.69
C GLU A 751 23.44 -29.35 -21.05
N GLU A 752 22.78 -28.23 -20.71
CA GLU A 752 23.44 -27.15 -19.95
C GLU A 752 23.89 -27.62 -18.56
N ARG A 753 23.08 -28.43 -17.87
CA ARG A 753 23.45 -29.02 -16.57
C ARG A 753 24.67 -29.94 -16.71
N LYS A 754 24.65 -30.82 -17.71
CA LYS A 754 25.76 -31.73 -17.99
C LYS A 754 27.03 -30.96 -18.38
N HIS A 755 26.90 -29.92 -19.18
CA HIS A 755 28.03 -29.07 -19.56
C HIS A 755 28.63 -28.36 -18.34
N PHE A 756 27.80 -27.79 -17.47
CA PHE A 756 28.27 -27.20 -16.22
C PHE A 756 29.02 -28.22 -15.35
N GLN A 757 28.45 -29.41 -15.18
CA GLN A 757 29.05 -30.49 -14.39
C GLN A 757 30.41 -30.90 -14.95
N GLN A 758 30.52 -31.03 -16.28
CA GLN A 758 31.79 -31.34 -16.94
C GLN A 758 32.84 -30.24 -16.70
N VAL A 759 32.48 -28.96 -16.84
CA VAL A 759 33.38 -27.82 -16.58
C VAL A 759 33.94 -27.87 -15.16
N VAL A 760 33.10 -28.20 -14.17
CA VAL A 760 33.53 -28.31 -12.77
C VAL A 760 34.44 -29.53 -12.55
N VAL A 761 34.06 -30.70 -13.07
CA VAL A 761 34.84 -31.94 -12.91
C VAL A 761 36.21 -31.81 -13.59
N ASP A 762 36.27 -31.24 -14.80
CA ASP A 762 37.52 -30.99 -15.52
C ASP A 762 38.42 -30.04 -14.72
N ALA A 763 37.87 -28.95 -14.17
CA ALA A 763 38.65 -28.03 -13.35
C ALA A 763 39.23 -28.71 -12.10
N ILE A 764 38.47 -29.59 -11.44
CA ILE A 764 38.96 -30.36 -10.29
C ILE A 764 40.09 -31.31 -10.71
N GLN A 765 39.90 -32.09 -11.77
CA GLN A 765 40.87 -33.10 -12.23
C GLN A 765 42.14 -32.48 -12.78
N GLU A 766 42.01 -31.40 -13.54
CA GLU A 766 43.12 -30.61 -14.09
C GLU A 766 43.76 -29.69 -13.05
N LYS A 767 43.22 -29.65 -11.82
CA LYS A 767 43.66 -28.79 -10.71
C LYS A 767 43.70 -27.31 -11.09
N LYS A 768 42.75 -26.87 -11.91
CA LYS A 768 42.57 -25.49 -12.31
C LYS A 768 41.64 -24.78 -11.33
N PRO A 769 42.00 -23.58 -10.82
CA PRO A 769 41.11 -22.82 -9.97
C PRO A 769 39.86 -22.41 -10.73
N LEU A 770 38.70 -22.55 -10.09
CA LEU A 770 37.41 -22.16 -10.66
C LEU A 770 36.48 -21.63 -9.57
N SER A 771 35.64 -20.66 -9.92
CA SER A 771 34.66 -20.05 -9.02
C SER A 771 33.31 -19.90 -9.71
N MET A 772 32.26 -20.32 -9.00
CA MET A 772 30.89 -20.04 -9.35
C MET A 772 30.25 -19.18 -8.25
N ILE A 773 29.86 -17.95 -8.59
CA ILE A 773 29.21 -17.00 -7.68
C ILE A 773 27.79 -16.72 -8.18
N ARG A 774 26.80 -16.66 -7.27
CA ARG A 774 25.42 -16.28 -7.61
C ARG A 774 25.05 -14.95 -6.99
N LEU A 775 24.40 -14.09 -7.77
CA LEU A 775 23.98 -12.74 -7.42
C LEU A 775 22.46 -12.63 -7.51
N SER A 776 21.78 -12.47 -6.38
CA SER A 776 20.34 -12.31 -6.27
C SER A 776 19.98 -10.94 -5.69
N ASP A 777 18.75 -10.78 -5.20
CA ASP A 777 18.28 -9.49 -4.69
C ASP A 777 19.08 -8.97 -3.48
N GLY A 778 19.58 -9.88 -2.64
CA GLY A 778 20.41 -9.51 -1.49
C GLY A 778 21.77 -8.93 -1.89
N GLU A 779 22.36 -9.43 -2.98
CA GLU A 779 23.68 -9.02 -3.46
C GLU A 779 23.73 -7.60 -4.03
N GLY A 780 22.58 -6.95 -4.27
CA GLY A 780 22.52 -5.50 -4.52
C GLY A 780 23.25 -4.67 -3.46
N TYR A 781 23.33 -5.20 -2.22
CA TYR A 781 24.12 -4.68 -1.11
C TYR A 781 25.58 -4.36 -1.48
N ALA A 782 26.23 -5.21 -2.27
CA ALA A 782 27.65 -5.06 -2.62
C ALA A 782 27.91 -3.99 -3.69
N PHE A 783 26.87 -3.54 -4.38
CA PHE A 783 26.98 -2.70 -5.57
C PHE A 783 26.35 -1.31 -5.40
N ALA A 784 26.07 -0.88 -4.16
CA ALA A 784 25.32 0.34 -3.85
C ALA A 784 26.14 1.64 -3.86
N GLU A 785 27.39 1.65 -4.36
CA GLU A 785 28.31 2.81 -4.26
C GLU A 785 27.78 4.10 -4.92
N HIS A 786 26.90 3.98 -5.91
CA HIS A 786 26.27 5.12 -6.58
C HIS A 786 24.79 5.30 -6.22
N GLN A 787 24.24 4.43 -5.37
CA GLN A 787 22.85 4.45 -4.89
C GLN A 787 21.78 4.59 -5.98
N GLU A 788 22.06 4.14 -7.21
CA GLU A 788 21.17 4.29 -8.36
C GLU A 788 19.81 3.61 -8.14
N PHE A 789 19.84 2.34 -7.71
CA PHE A 789 18.65 1.56 -7.42
C PHE A 789 18.60 1.08 -5.97
N PHE A 790 19.73 0.90 -5.29
CA PHE A 790 19.80 0.37 -3.93
C PHE A 790 20.37 1.39 -2.95
N THR A 791 19.58 1.78 -1.96
CA THR A 791 19.92 2.87 -1.03
C THR A 791 20.74 2.39 0.16
N LEU A 792 21.31 3.33 0.93
CA LEU A 792 21.93 3.00 2.22
C LEU A 792 20.91 2.36 3.19
N ASP A 793 19.69 2.87 3.24
CA ASP A 793 18.63 2.28 4.09
C ASP A 793 18.32 0.84 3.68
N ASP A 794 18.39 0.53 2.39
CA ASP A 794 18.25 -0.85 1.90
C ASP A 794 19.42 -1.72 2.39
N GLN A 795 20.65 -1.20 2.40
CA GLN A 795 21.80 -1.91 2.96
C GLN A 795 21.61 -2.19 4.46
N LEU A 796 21.31 -1.16 5.26
CA LEU A 796 21.07 -1.31 6.70
C LEU A 796 19.91 -2.29 6.98
N ASN A 797 18.87 -2.26 6.15
CA ASN A 797 17.76 -3.23 6.23
C ASN A 797 18.24 -4.68 6.03
N ARG A 798 19.16 -4.93 5.09
CA ARG A 798 19.75 -6.25 4.86
C ARG A 798 20.63 -6.70 6.02
N GLU A 799 21.41 -5.80 6.62
CA GLU A 799 22.27 -6.13 7.76
C GLU A 799 21.46 -6.56 8.98
N ARG A 800 20.42 -5.79 9.33
CA ARG A 800 19.47 -6.18 10.38
C ARG A 800 18.82 -7.52 10.07
N HIS A 801 18.51 -7.78 8.79
CA HIS A 801 17.91 -9.04 8.38
C HIS A 801 18.86 -10.23 8.55
N TRP A 802 20.10 -10.12 8.06
CA TRP A 802 21.07 -11.22 8.05
C TRP A 802 21.71 -11.45 9.41
N TRP A 803 22.00 -10.38 10.16
CA TRP A 803 22.91 -10.41 11.31
C TRP A 803 22.29 -9.84 12.58
N GLY A 804 21.10 -9.23 12.51
CA GLY A 804 20.45 -8.61 13.66
C GLY A 804 21.08 -7.28 14.11
N ILE A 805 22.15 -6.84 13.43
CA ILE A 805 22.89 -5.61 13.73
C ILE A 805 23.17 -4.83 12.43
N GLU A 806 23.48 -3.55 12.58
CA GLU A 806 24.04 -2.72 11.51
C GLU A 806 25.55 -2.64 11.67
N LEU A 807 26.28 -2.69 10.57
CA LEU A 807 27.74 -2.64 10.57
C LEU A 807 28.26 -1.20 10.65
N GLU A 808 29.49 -1.05 11.12
CA GLU A 808 30.22 0.21 10.93
C GLU A 808 30.57 0.41 9.45
N THR A 809 30.64 1.67 9.02
CA THR A 809 30.87 2.05 7.61
C THR A 809 32.16 1.46 7.06
N GLU A 810 33.23 1.41 7.84
CA GLU A 810 34.52 0.86 7.41
C GLU A 810 34.43 -0.64 7.12
N LEU A 811 33.85 -1.41 8.05
CA LEU A 811 33.66 -2.85 7.88
C LEU A 811 32.73 -3.15 6.69
N ARG A 812 31.63 -2.41 6.55
CA ARG A 812 30.72 -2.51 5.39
C ARG A 812 31.47 -2.27 4.08
N SER A 813 32.22 -1.18 3.99
CA SER A 813 32.98 -0.85 2.78
C SER A 813 34.02 -1.92 2.45
N SER A 814 34.74 -2.44 3.45
CA SER A 814 35.69 -3.54 3.28
C SER A 814 35.01 -4.80 2.71
N ILE A 815 33.90 -5.23 3.32
CA ILE A 815 33.14 -6.41 2.88
C ILE A 815 32.64 -6.23 1.45
N THR A 816 32.02 -5.09 1.13
CA THR A 816 31.48 -4.84 -0.22
C THR A 816 32.60 -4.78 -1.27
N ALA A 817 33.75 -4.18 -0.97
CA ALA A 817 34.90 -4.16 -1.87
C ALA A 817 35.44 -5.57 -2.17
N ARG A 818 35.57 -6.42 -1.14
CA ARG A 818 36.01 -7.81 -1.30
C ARG A 818 35.02 -8.66 -2.10
N ILE A 819 33.72 -8.44 -1.91
CA ILE A 819 32.69 -9.11 -2.72
C ILE A 819 32.81 -8.71 -4.19
N ARG A 820 32.94 -7.41 -4.49
CA ARG A 820 33.13 -6.94 -5.86
C ARG A 820 34.38 -7.53 -6.50
N ALA A 821 35.49 -7.57 -5.77
CA ALA A 821 36.71 -8.20 -6.24
C ALA A 821 36.50 -9.68 -6.57
N ALA A 822 35.81 -10.44 -5.72
CA ALA A 822 35.50 -11.85 -6.00
C ALA A 822 34.59 -12.00 -7.23
N VAL A 823 33.61 -11.12 -7.41
CA VAL A 823 32.69 -11.11 -8.57
C VAL A 823 33.40 -10.78 -9.87
N ASP A 824 34.29 -9.78 -9.86
CA ASP A 824 35.02 -9.36 -11.06
C ASP A 824 35.98 -10.45 -11.57
N HIS A 825 36.46 -11.32 -10.68
CA HIS A 825 37.33 -12.45 -11.02
C HIS A 825 36.58 -13.79 -11.11
N ALA A 826 35.25 -13.81 -11.06
CA ALA A 826 34.48 -15.05 -11.14
C ALA A 826 34.55 -15.69 -12.53
N ASP A 827 34.55 -17.03 -12.59
CA ASP A 827 34.53 -17.75 -13.87
C ASP A 827 33.10 -17.98 -14.35
N ILE A 828 32.19 -18.22 -13.39
CA ILE A 828 30.76 -18.41 -13.64
C ILE A 828 29.96 -17.50 -12.70
N LEU A 829 29.07 -16.69 -13.28
CA LEU A 829 28.20 -15.77 -12.56
C LEU A 829 26.73 -16.12 -12.79
N GLY A 830 26.03 -16.47 -11.71
CA GLY A 830 24.57 -16.48 -11.67
C GLY A 830 24.04 -15.06 -11.51
N ILE A 831 23.29 -14.53 -12.47
CA ILE A 831 22.69 -13.19 -12.42
C ILE A 831 21.15 -13.26 -12.42
N PRO A 832 20.44 -12.21 -11.96
CA PRO A 832 18.99 -12.16 -12.03
C PRO A 832 18.48 -12.46 -13.44
N ALA A 833 17.78 -13.58 -13.61
CA ALA A 833 17.21 -14.00 -14.88
C ALA A 833 15.77 -13.47 -15.08
N ILE A 834 15.24 -13.59 -16.31
CA ILE A 834 13.85 -13.21 -16.60
C ILE A 834 12.83 -13.92 -15.70
N HIS A 835 13.10 -15.18 -15.34
CA HIS A 835 12.27 -15.99 -14.45
C HIS A 835 12.03 -15.30 -13.11
N ARG A 836 13.04 -14.60 -12.59
CA ARG A 836 12.94 -13.84 -11.34
C ARG A 836 11.95 -12.68 -11.46
N PHE A 837 11.99 -11.94 -12.56
CA PHE A 837 11.08 -10.83 -12.82
C PHE A 837 9.64 -11.31 -13.07
N VAL A 838 9.46 -12.40 -13.83
CA VAL A 838 8.16 -13.06 -14.01
C VAL A 838 7.55 -13.43 -12.65
N ARG A 839 8.35 -14.02 -11.77
CA ARG A 839 7.89 -14.46 -10.44
C ARG A 839 7.49 -13.29 -9.55
N ASP A 840 8.33 -12.26 -9.45
CA ASP A 840 8.19 -11.20 -8.45
C ASP A 840 7.20 -10.09 -8.85
N ILE A 841 6.92 -9.91 -10.15
CA ILE A 841 5.98 -8.90 -10.66
C ILE A 841 4.53 -9.41 -10.67
N HIS A 842 3.57 -8.53 -10.41
CA HIS A 842 2.14 -8.79 -10.54
C HIS A 842 1.54 -7.93 -11.65
N GLN A 843 0.39 -8.32 -12.22
CA GLN A 843 -0.40 -7.51 -13.17
C GLN A 843 -0.64 -6.03 -12.74
N LYS A 844 -0.53 -5.75 -11.43
CA LYS A 844 -0.79 -4.43 -10.85
C LYS A 844 0.48 -3.65 -10.52
N SER A 845 1.65 -4.26 -10.71
CA SER A 845 2.93 -3.61 -10.46
C SER A 845 3.11 -2.47 -11.46
N THR A 846 3.57 -1.33 -10.96
CA THR A 846 3.83 -0.13 -11.77
C THR A 846 5.32 0.14 -11.98
N THR A 847 6.18 -0.42 -11.12
CA THR A 847 7.64 -0.26 -11.19
C THR A 847 8.35 -1.45 -10.53
N PHE A 848 9.56 -1.79 -10.98
CA PHE A 848 10.44 -2.74 -10.28
C PHE A 848 10.97 -2.16 -8.97
N LYS A 849 11.02 -0.83 -8.83
CA LYS A 849 11.62 -0.12 -7.70
C LYS A 849 10.76 -0.13 -6.43
N ALA A 850 9.53 -0.66 -6.50
CA ALA A 850 8.55 -0.62 -5.42
C ALA A 850 8.98 -1.41 -4.17
N SER A 851 9.83 -2.43 -4.32
CA SER A 851 10.30 -3.28 -3.23
C SER A 851 11.83 -3.25 -3.13
N VAL A 852 12.34 -3.51 -1.91
CA VAL A 852 13.78 -3.69 -1.66
C VAL A 852 14.35 -4.79 -2.56
N GLN A 853 13.59 -5.88 -2.77
CA GLN A 853 14.00 -6.98 -3.62
C GLN A 853 14.16 -6.55 -5.07
N GLY A 854 13.15 -5.84 -5.63
CA GLY A 854 13.21 -5.37 -7.00
C GLY A 854 14.34 -4.36 -7.24
N ARG A 855 14.57 -3.45 -6.28
CA ARG A 855 15.73 -2.55 -6.25
C ARG A 855 17.05 -3.31 -6.24
N GLY A 856 17.16 -4.37 -5.42
CA GLY A 856 18.35 -5.22 -5.35
C GLY A 856 18.68 -5.91 -6.66
N LEU A 857 17.66 -6.50 -7.33
CA LEU A 857 17.84 -7.14 -8.65
C LEU A 857 18.32 -6.14 -9.70
N LEU A 858 17.71 -4.95 -9.75
CA LEU A 858 18.13 -3.89 -10.66
C LEU A 858 19.57 -3.44 -10.38
N GLN A 859 19.95 -3.29 -9.11
CA GLN A 859 21.30 -2.87 -8.74
C GLN A 859 22.36 -3.89 -9.17
N VAL A 860 22.09 -5.19 -9.01
CA VAL A 860 22.99 -6.25 -9.50
C VAL A 860 23.18 -6.16 -11.00
N LEU A 861 22.09 -6.05 -11.78
CA LEU A 861 22.21 -5.95 -13.24
C LEU A 861 22.86 -4.64 -13.68
N HIS A 862 22.58 -3.55 -12.97
CA HIS A 862 23.18 -2.24 -13.23
C HIS A 862 24.70 -2.24 -13.06
N TYR A 863 25.22 -2.99 -12.08
CA TYR A 863 26.67 -3.16 -11.92
C TYR A 863 27.35 -3.63 -13.20
N PHE A 864 26.69 -4.54 -13.92
CA PHE A 864 27.23 -5.03 -15.17
C PHE A 864 27.07 -4.01 -16.28
N SER A 865 26.07 -3.12 -16.29
CA SER A 865 25.70 -2.27 -17.44
C SER A 865 26.86 -1.65 -18.23
N ASN A 866 27.91 -1.16 -17.54
CA ASN A 866 29.08 -0.53 -18.15
C ASN A 866 30.41 -1.26 -17.88
N ARG A 867 30.37 -2.44 -17.25
CA ARG A 867 31.58 -3.21 -16.90
C ARG A 867 31.75 -4.44 -17.81
N PRO A 868 32.90 -4.62 -18.46
CA PRO A 868 33.19 -5.86 -19.17
C PRO A 868 33.35 -7.00 -18.16
N SER A 869 32.97 -8.21 -18.56
CA SER A 869 33.19 -9.42 -17.78
C SER A 869 33.47 -10.58 -18.74
N SER A 870 34.46 -11.39 -18.41
CA SER A 870 34.81 -12.61 -19.14
C SER A 870 34.11 -13.86 -18.58
N ALA A 871 33.27 -13.71 -17.56
CA ALA A 871 32.58 -14.82 -16.93
C ALA A 871 31.55 -15.45 -17.88
N LEU A 872 31.29 -16.74 -17.68
CA LEU A 872 30.08 -17.37 -18.19
C LEU A 872 28.89 -17.01 -17.29
N PHE A 873 27.74 -16.73 -17.89
CA PHE A 873 26.55 -16.32 -17.17
C PHE A 873 25.52 -17.44 -17.10
N GLY A 874 24.93 -17.58 -15.93
CA GLY A 874 23.76 -18.41 -15.68
C GLY A 874 22.72 -17.67 -14.85
N GLU A 875 21.64 -18.37 -14.54
CA GLU A 875 20.60 -17.84 -13.67
C GLU A 875 21.03 -17.84 -12.19
N GLU A 876 20.59 -16.85 -11.41
CA GLU A 876 20.94 -16.72 -9.99
C GLU A 876 20.50 -17.89 -9.09
N LYS A 877 19.53 -18.68 -9.57
CA LYS A 877 19.00 -19.91 -8.94
C LYS A 877 19.52 -21.20 -9.56
N MET A 878 20.58 -21.15 -10.39
CA MET A 878 21.18 -22.34 -11.01
C MET A 878 21.65 -23.40 -9.99
N ASN A 879 21.97 -23.00 -8.76
CA ASN A 879 22.34 -23.93 -7.69
C ASN A 879 21.26 -25.00 -7.45
N VAL A 880 19.97 -24.64 -7.57
CA VAL A 880 18.86 -25.56 -7.30
C VAL A 880 18.86 -26.73 -8.28
N PRO A 881 18.72 -26.53 -9.61
CA PRO A 881 18.76 -27.65 -10.55
C PRO A 881 20.12 -28.35 -10.63
N LEU A 882 21.22 -27.70 -10.24
CA LEU A 882 22.57 -28.28 -10.30
C LEU A 882 22.92 -29.15 -9.07
N PHE A 883 22.51 -28.75 -7.88
CA PHE A 883 22.99 -29.36 -6.63
C PHE A 883 21.90 -30.03 -5.79
N ARG A 884 20.62 -29.87 -6.13
CA ARG A 884 19.53 -30.57 -5.44
C ARG A 884 19.65 -32.09 -5.61
N SER A 885 20.08 -32.57 -6.77
CA SER A 885 20.37 -33.98 -6.99
C SER A 885 21.69 -34.36 -6.32
N HIS A 886 21.66 -35.37 -5.45
CA HIS A 886 22.87 -35.89 -4.79
C HIS A 886 23.86 -36.49 -5.80
N GLU A 887 23.39 -36.99 -6.94
CA GLU A 887 24.24 -37.64 -7.95
C GLU A 887 25.24 -36.67 -8.57
N ALA A 888 24.80 -35.46 -8.94
CA ALA A 888 25.67 -34.44 -9.52
C ALA A 888 26.80 -34.02 -8.57
N VAL A 889 26.48 -33.85 -7.28
CA VAL A 889 27.49 -33.49 -6.26
C VAL A 889 28.40 -34.68 -5.95
N ARG A 890 27.87 -35.91 -5.95
CA ARG A 890 28.65 -37.13 -5.73
C ARG A 890 29.76 -37.28 -6.76
N GLU A 891 29.51 -37.01 -8.04
CA GLU A 891 30.55 -37.06 -9.07
C GLU A 891 31.66 -36.03 -8.82
N MET A 892 31.31 -34.81 -8.43
CA MET A 892 32.28 -33.77 -8.09
C MET A 892 33.12 -34.16 -6.86
N LEU A 893 32.50 -34.76 -5.84
CA LEU A 893 33.20 -35.27 -4.66
C LEU A 893 34.18 -36.38 -5.02
N ILE A 894 33.78 -37.34 -5.85
CA ILE A 894 34.64 -38.45 -6.31
C ILE A 894 35.83 -37.92 -7.12
N ALA A 895 35.63 -36.89 -7.94
CA ALA A 895 36.72 -36.27 -8.70
C ALA A 895 37.71 -35.50 -7.81
N SER A 896 37.29 -35.05 -6.62
CA SER A 896 38.07 -34.19 -5.74
C SER A 896 39.02 -34.96 -4.82
N GLN A 897 40.21 -34.41 -4.57
CA GLN A 897 41.17 -34.97 -3.62
C GLN A 897 40.76 -34.73 -2.17
N HIS A 898 40.11 -33.59 -1.95
CA HIS A 898 39.59 -33.14 -0.67
C HIS A 898 38.38 -32.26 -0.92
N CYS A 899 37.40 -32.29 -0.01
CA CYS A 899 36.26 -31.40 -0.01
C CYS A 899 36.25 -30.54 1.26
N VAL A 900 36.13 -29.22 1.09
CA VAL A 900 35.93 -28.26 2.17
C VAL A 900 34.49 -27.77 2.10
N LEU A 901 33.68 -28.14 3.10
CA LEU A 901 32.34 -27.59 3.25
C LEU A 901 32.39 -26.35 4.13
N VAL A 902 31.89 -25.21 3.65
CA VAL A 902 31.76 -23.97 4.42
C VAL A 902 30.28 -23.66 4.59
N SER A 903 29.73 -23.91 5.78
CA SER A 903 28.30 -23.74 6.02
C SER A 903 27.99 -23.53 7.50
N SER A 904 26.81 -22.96 7.76
CA SER A 904 26.29 -22.86 9.13
C SER A 904 25.55 -24.12 9.58
N ALA A 905 25.61 -25.22 8.82
CA ALA A 905 24.98 -26.48 9.22
C ALA A 905 25.73 -27.09 10.41
N ASN A 906 25.04 -27.68 11.36
CA ASN A 906 25.72 -28.51 12.37
C ASN A 906 26.22 -29.80 11.72
N ILE A 907 27.47 -30.19 12.01
CA ILE A 907 28.12 -31.34 11.35
C ILE A 907 27.35 -32.66 11.53
N SER A 908 26.63 -32.82 12.64
CA SER A 908 25.78 -33.97 12.93
C SER A 908 24.54 -34.07 12.05
N GLN A 909 24.16 -32.97 11.40
CA GLN A 909 22.96 -32.86 10.55
C GLN A 909 23.29 -33.00 9.06
N LEU A 910 24.57 -33.11 8.70
CA LEU A 910 24.97 -33.29 7.30
C LEU A 910 24.50 -34.65 6.76
N PRO A 911 24.03 -34.72 5.50
CA PRO A 911 23.53 -35.96 4.93
C PRO A 911 24.58 -37.09 4.92
N ASP A 912 24.18 -38.30 5.29
CA ASP A 912 25.06 -39.46 5.34
C ASP A 912 25.68 -39.82 3.98
N TRP A 913 25.00 -39.50 2.88
CA TRP A 913 25.48 -39.80 1.52
C TRP A 913 26.79 -39.08 1.18
N MET A 914 27.13 -38.00 1.89
CA MET A 914 28.38 -37.26 1.71
C MET A 914 29.58 -37.98 2.34
N ARG A 915 29.36 -38.91 3.29
CA ARG A 915 30.43 -39.57 4.04
C ARG A 915 31.14 -40.63 3.20
N GLY A 916 32.46 -40.70 3.34
CA GLY A 916 33.29 -41.75 2.70
C GLY A 916 33.54 -41.59 1.20
N LEU A 917 33.00 -40.53 0.55
CA LEU A 917 33.24 -40.26 -0.87
C LEU A 917 34.60 -39.61 -1.14
N THR A 918 35.08 -38.78 -0.22
CA THR A 918 36.40 -38.13 -0.25
C THR A 918 36.79 -37.70 1.17
N SER A 919 38.03 -37.28 1.37
CA SER A 919 38.44 -36.62 2.61
C SER A 919 37.67 -35.30 2.74
N MET A 920 36.96 -35.07 3.85
CA MET A 920 36.11 -33.90 4.03
C MET A 920 36.49 -33.12 5.29
N SER A 921 36.59 -31.79 5.14
CA SER A 921 36.67 -30.88 6.28
C SER A 921 35.48 -29.93 6.26
N HIS A 922 35.00 -29.57 7.46
CA HIS A 922 33.92 -28.61 7.62
C HIS A 922 34.48 -27.36 8.30
N VAL A 923 34.17 -26.21 7.73
CA VAL A 923 34.42 -24.88 8.30
C VAL A 923 33.06 -24.32 8.68
N THR A 924 32.76 -24.36 9.98
CA THR A 924 31.48 -23.90 10.51
C THR A 924 31.46 -22.38 10.57
N ILE A 925 30.35 -21.78 10.13
CA ILE A 925 30.16 -20.32 10.17
C ILE A 925 28.91 -19.96 10.98
N PRO A 926 28.84 -18.77 11.60
CA PRO A 926 27.62 -18.28 12.22
C PRO A 926 26.43 -18.27 11.25
N THR A 927 25.28 -18.76 11.71
CA THR A 927 24.06 -18.77 10.93
C THR A 927 23.42 -17.38 10.81
N HIS A 928 22.45 -17.27 9.91
CA HIS A 928 21.64 -16.08 9.71
C HIS A 928 20.73 -15.83 10.93
N PHE A 929 20.45 -14.57 11.28
CA PHE A 929 19.62 -14.21 12.45
C PHE A 929 18.26 -14.94 12.50
N ARG A 930 17.56 -15.01 11.36
CA ARG A 930 16.32 -15.79 11.19
C ARG A 930 16.43 -17.29 11.52
N THR A 931 17.58 -17.93 11.29
CA THR A 931 17.79 -19.38 11.47
C THR A 931 18.53 -19.72 12.76
N SER A 932 18.92 -18.72 13.57
CA SER A 932 19.64 -18.94 14.84
C SER A 932 18.84 -19.72 15.87
N ARG A 933 17.51 -19.82 15.70
CA ARG A 933 16.58 -20.58 16.56
C ARG A 933 16.33 -22.00 16.07
N ASN A 934 16.96 -22.41 14.97
CA ASN A 934 16.79 -23.74 14.41
C ASN A 934 18.03 -24.56 14.74
N GLU A 935 17.84 -25.63 15.52
CA GLU A 935 18.90 -26.51 16.06
C GLU A 935 19.74 -27.19 14.97
N LYS A 936 19.27 -27.19 13.71
CA LYS A 936 20.05 -27.71 12.59
C LYS A 936 21.23 -26.80 12.19
N TYR A 937 21.23 -25.56 12.67
CA TYR A 937 22.25 -24.57 12.36
C TYR A 937 23.10 -24.19 13.57
N HIS A 938 24.32 -23.73 13.29
CA HIS A 938 25.25 -23.22 14.27
C HIS A 938 24.92 -21.76 14.63
N ALA A 939 24.34 -21.56 15.80
CA ALA A 939 24.21 -20.25 16.43
C ALA A 939 25.52 -19.88 17.12
N SER A 940 25.95 -18.63 16.96
CA SER A 940 27.17 -18.06 17.56
C SER A 940 26.83 -16.73 18.23
N ASP A 941 27.58 -16.39 19.28
CA ASP A 941 27.46 -15.11 19.99
C ASP A 941 27.84 -13.91 19.11
N GLN A 942 28.69 -14.14 18.10
CA GLN A 942 29.10 -13.12 17.14
C GLN A 942 28.57 -13.43 15.73
N PRO A 943 27.93 -12.46 15.04
CA PRO A 943 27.47 -12.65 13.68
C PRO A 943 28.65 -12.74 12.69
N LEU A 944 28.39 -13.38 11.56
CA LEU A 944 29.39 -13.72 10.54
C LEU A 944 30.34 -12.57 10.14
N PRO A 945 29.89 -11.31 9.90
CA PRO A 945 30.77 -10.22 9.50
C PRO A 945 31.84 -9.83 10.52
N LEU A 946 31.68 -10.20 11.79
CA LEU A 946 32.65 -9.86 12.83
C LEU A 946 33.76 -10.92 12.94
N VAL A 947 33.54 -12.12 12.40
CA VAL A 947 34.46 -13.27 12.50
C VAL A 947 34.93 -13.79 11.14
N TYR A 948 34.48 -13.18 10.04
CA TYR A 948 34.72 -13.71 8.69
C TYR A 948 36.20 -13.75 8.29
N GLU A 949 37.06 -12.87 8.81
CA GLU A 949 38.49 -12.89 8.47
C GLU A 949 39.19 -14.14 9.01
N ALA A 950 38.86 -14.58 10.23
CA ALA A 950 39.40 -15.81 10.81
C ALA A 950 38.93 -17.04 10.04
N ILE A 951 37.65 -17.07 9.66
CA ILE A 951 37.06 -18.10 8.80
C ILE A 951 37.76 -18.11 7.43
N ASN A 952 38.04 -16.93 6.88
CA ASN A 952 38.68 -16.78 5.58
C ASN A 952 40.10 -17.36 5.57
N GLU A 953 40.87 -17.15 6.64
CA GLU A 953 42.20 -17.74 6.81
C GLU A 953 42.12 -19.27 7.00
N GLU A 954 41.10 -19.77 7.71
CA GLU A 954 40.88 -21.21 7.81
C GLU A 954 40.59 -21.85 6.44
N ILE A 955 39.75 -21.23 5.63
CA ILE A 955 39.45 -21.68 4.26
C ILE A 955 40.72 -21.69 3.41
N ARG A 956 41.54 -20.63 3.50
CA ARG A 956 42.81 -20.53 2.76
C ARG A 956 43.76 -21.68 3.11
N ARG A 957 43.90 -22.02 4.39
CA ARG A 957 44.76 -23.14 4.84
C ARG A 957 44.25 -24.52 4.43
N LYS A 958 42.93 -24.68 4.32
CA LYS A 958 42.29 -25.97 3.98
C LYS A 958 42.11 -26.18 2.47
N THR A 959 42.44 -25.18 1.65
CA THR A 959 42.24 -25.23 0.20
C THR A 959 43.57 -25.32 -0.54
N SER A 960 43.64 -26.25 -1.49
CA SER A 960 44.78 -26.41 -2.41
C SER A 960 44.28 -26.84 -3.80
N PRO A 961 45.13 -26.82 -4.85
CA PRO A 961 44.75 -27.31 -6.18
C PRO A 961 44.16 -28.74 -6.14
N GLY A 962 43.00 -28.93 -6.77
CA GLY A 962 42.23 -30.18 -6.75
C GLY A 962 41.26 -30.33 -5.57
N THR A 963 41.14 -29.29 -4.73
CA THR A 963 40.13 -29.22 -3.64
C THR A 963 38.80 -28.70 -4.18
N LEU A 964 37.71 -29.40 -3.88
CA LEU A 964 36.36 -28.90 -4.06
C LEU A 964 35.95 -28.11 -2.80
N VAL A 965 35.51 -26.87 -2.96
CA VAL A 965 35.00 -26.05 -1.87
C VAL A 965 33.52 -25.76 -2.13
N LEU A 966 32.68 -26.18 -1.19
CA LEU A 966 31.23 -25.98 -1.25
C LEU A 966 30.82 -24.93 -0.23
N ILE A 967 30.27 -23.79 -0.67
CA ILE A 967 30.02 -22.64 0.20
C ILE A 967 28.51 -22.34 0.31
N ALA A 968 28.00 -22.32 1.53
CA ALA A 968 26.67 -21.85 1.90
C ALA A 968 26.78 -20.74 2.97
N GLY A 969 27.29 -19.57 2.57
CA GLY A 969 27.61 -18.45 3.47
C GLY A 969 26.92 -17.12 3.16
N GLY A 970 25.84 -17.14 2.37
CA GLY A 970 25.11 -15.92 1.99
C GLY A 970 26.00 -14.88 1.29
N ILE A 971 25.85 -13.60 1.67
CA ILE A 971 26.58 -12.48 1.08
C ILE A 971 28.10 -12.53 1.36
N VAL A 972 28.51 -12.90 2.58
CA VAL A 972 29.93 -13.04 2.96
C VAL A 972 30.55 -14.26 2.29
N GLY A 973 29.73 -15.28 1.99
CA GLY A 973 30.16 -16.45 1.23
C GLY A 973 30.81 -16.14 -0.11
N LYS A 974 30.55 -14.96 -0.71
CA LYS A 974 31.19 -14.57 -1.98
C LYS A 974 32.69 -14.29 -1.79
N ILE A 975 33.05 -13.75 -0.63
CA ILE A 975 34.45 -13.54 -0.22
C ILE A 975 35.14 -14.91 -0.08
N PHE A 976 34.48 -15.87 0.56
CA PHE A 976 35.00 -17.22 0.75
C PHE A 976 35.22 -17.95 -0.57
N ILE A 977 34.34 -17.77 -1.55
CA ILE A 977 34.51 -18.31 -2.91
C ILE A 977 35.76 -17.72 -3.58
N GLY A 978 35.95 -16.40 -3.50
CA GLY A 978 37.15 -15.73 -4.03
C GLY A 978 38.43 -16.25 -3.38
N THR A 979 38.47 -16.34 -2.05
CA THR A 979 39.62 -16.86 -1.29
C THR A 979 39.94 -18.31 -1.65
N ALA A 980 38.92 -19.17 -1.78
CA ALA A 980 39.12 -20.56 -2.17
C ALA A 980 39.69 -20.69 -3.59
N LYS A 981 39.22 -19.86 -4.54
CA LYS A 981 39.78 -19.80 -5.89
C LYS A 981 41.25 -19.33 -5.88
N GLU A 982 41.57 -18.27 -5.13
CA GLU A 982 42.94 -17.77 -4.98
C GLU A 982 43.90 -18.84 -4.43
N ALA A 983 43.41 -19.71 -3.54
CA ALA A 983 44.15 -20.84 -3.00
C ALA A 983 44.26 -22.04 -3.98
N GLY A 984 43.74 -21.93 -5.20
CA GLY A 984 43.80 -22.96 -6.23
C GLY A 984 42.59 -23.90 -6.27
N GLY A 985 41.59 -23.70 -5.41
CA GLY A 985 40.42 -24.57 -5.31
C GLY A 985 39.35 -24.34 -6.38
N VAL A 986 38.43 -25.29 -6.48
CA VAL A 986 37.19 -25.17 -7.24
C VAL A 986 36.05 -24.85 -6.27
N ALA A 987 35.60 -23.60 -6.28
CA ALA A 987 34.69 -23.05 -5.28
C ALA A 987 33.28 -22.80 -5.84
N LEU A 988 32.28 -23.44 -5.23
CA LEU A 988 30.89 -23.42 -5.71
C LEU A 988 29.93 -22.83 -4.67
N ASP A 989 29.10 -21.89 -5.10
CA ASP A 989 28.02 -21.30 -4.29
C ASP A 989 26.79 -22.21 -4.21
N LEU A 990 26.73 -23.04 -3.16
CA LEU A 990 25.58 -23.91 -2.87
C LEU A 990 24.32 -23.11 -2.49
N GLY A 991 24.50 -22.03 -1.72
CA GLY A 991 23.41 -21.23 -1.16
C GLY A 991 22.34 -22.07 -0.44
N SER A 992 21.07 -21.79 -0.76
CA SER A 992 19.90 -22.38 -0.08
C SER A 992 19.67 -23.87 -0.36
N VAL A 993 20.47 -24.51 -1.22
CA VAL A 993 20.42 -25.97 -1.38
C VAL A 993 20.85 -26.68 -0.10
N MET A 994 21.74 -26.06 0.68
CA MET A 994 22.12 -26.57 1.99
C MET A 994 20.89 -26.71 2.91
N ASP A 995 19.98 -25.74 2.88
CA ASP A 995 18.76 -25.80 3.68
C ASP A 995 17.88 -27.01 3.28
N GLU A 996 17.92 -27.43 2.00
CA GLU A 996 17.13 -28.54 1.45
C GLU A 996 17.74 -29.87 1.88
N TRP A 997 19.07 -29.97 1.85
CA TRP A 997 19.81 -31.13 2.35
C TRP A 997 19.60 -31.35 3.84
N LEU A 998 19.46 -30.27 4.61
CA LEU A 998 19.18 -30.35 6.05
C LEU A 998 17.71 -30.63 6.35
N GLU A 999 16.82 -30.60 5.35
CA GLU A 999 15.36 -30.64 5.55
C GLU A 999 14.92 -29.61 6.60
N ALA A 1000 15.46 -28.39 6.52
CA ALA A 1000 15.35 -27.42 7.60
C ALA A 1000 13.96 -26.76 7.72
N GLY A 1001 13.03 -27.06 6.81
CA GLY A 1001 11.65 -26.56 6.86
C GLY A 1001 11.49 -25.05 6.56
N ILE A 1002 12.57 -24.37 6.14
CA ILE A 1002 12.61 -22.91 5.94
C ILE A 1002 12.46 -22.46 4.47
N HIS A 1003 12.20 -23.40 3.57
CA HIS A 1003 12.09 -23.09 2.14
C HIS A 1003 10.88 -22.21 1.82
N SER A 1004 11.10 -21.28 0.88
CA SER A 1004 10.00 -20.56 0.25
C SER A 1004 9.07 -21.55 -0.45
N LEU A 1005 7.76 -21.50 -0.15
CA LEU A 1005 6.72 -22.20 -0.90
C LEU A 1005 6.48 -21.58 -2.30
N HIS A 1006 7.10 -20.42 -2.57
CA HIS A 1006 6.88 -19.55 -3.73
C HIS A 1006 8.16 -19.29 -4.52
#